data_AF-W2WIX9-F1
#
_entry.id   AF-W2WIX9-F1
#
_cell.length_a   1.000
_cell.length_b   1.000
_cell.length_c   1.000
_cell.angle_alpha   90.00
_cell.angle_beta   90.00
_cell.angle_gamma   90.00
#
_symmetry.space_group_name_H-M   'P 1'
#
loop_
_entity.id
_entity.type
_entity.pdbx_description
1 polymer ?
#
loop_
_entity_poly.entity_id
_entity_poly.type
_entity_poly.pdbx_seq_one_letter_code
_entity_poly.pdbx_strand_id
1 'polypeptide(L)'
;MAMRRYHVAFLTIWSLYVGCIAAASPPSTLEVGHPFHHAKLAPSSGIVENQEEDPISKFRVVFPVDGDVETLPLAFRVDIEVQRVSRYRAEYGDKLLCVELNATWQECGSFAEASIGFDGLPTGSYFARAFITDERGIVRYRETPSLTITVVTDEDFNVYSSAMMELNGDSSRNGESLLNWATYQQILARLSIPNIGVTKSSVNTNKTQLVIGVKTAVVENFEYRQSIRETWASPNALPHDVKVVFVGCTPNLADIQNKDKRERIQAAISLEKQTYADLLTDELDCEESSEDLPKVKGFLRFVTNAFSQVPFVMIANDDIYLRADRLEHELRREDHLQRLYIGQVWKTLHDRTIEDYYPLHTYPSFAIGQHYLLSMDCARFIAKNSGRLHGLGGADDISVALWLLTMQVHVENTVAFSGLRTGTCQNKLISLADVSSFGIRFIHANLVDKRALCDGFDEVAWQRNKTNAEVDSPSHSSFASLVEIQAYVHDLEDTEYLLITTVVSTRGSAGVKVSYHPSAETFRAYSRRVCLEARILIHNTNPKSWMCHGIAQTLRTRIQELFHRVEAIGSIGPGFLELWRHNLFVANEDASPLIVGYTTESSYASVVFECIFKAIFESHTRPILVVPEKVLRLYYGSNPDVFIFSIFDADCEPMTNDGCHEMIAYYMQEYLYPVEKDRASKVMMISGEAIDTKELDDRVPLLSSVSIVPRLQHVYLPVVSISFAERLRNNPTELLSSASRPLIDPSERRFCAYLYARCDRPHREYMLDLLNAVEPVDALGICAGSSRPPDKSYKASRYAKWFNDEAVTSYKNYKFVVAFENSAEPGYVTEKLVNPLLAGSIPIYLGNSTTASQLFNPGSYIDCGHFEKLEDCAAFVLEVHKSPRLYDQMRREPPIRNITLFDEVFSWHPSVPSRAMADKVARMLQLDI
;
A
#
# COMPACT_ATOMS: atom_id res chain seq x y z
N MET A 1 -10.21 1.26 34.28
CA MET A 1 -10.62 0.14 33.41
C MET A 1 -10.37 0.60 31.97
N ALA A 2 -9.23 0.23 31.40
CA ALA A 2 -8.86 0.64 30.04
C ALA A 2 -9.70 -0.16 29.03
N MET A 3 -10.59 0.51 28.30
CA MET A 3 -11.27 -0.10 27.14
C MET A 3 -10.21 -0.39 26.07
N ARG A 4 -9.90 -1.67 25.84
CA ARG A 4 -9.17 -2.10 24.64
C ARG A 4 -10.06 -1.82 23.43
N ARG A 5 -9.72 -0.80 22.65
CA ARG A 5 -10.32 -0.52 21.34
C ARG A 5 -9.65 -1.45 20.31
N TYR A 6 -10.44 -2.10 19.47
CA TYR A 6 -9.94 -2.97 18.41
C TYR A 6 -10.17 -2.28 17.07
N HIS A 7 -9.10 -1.87 16.40
CA HIS A 7 -9.17 -1.52 14.99
C HIS A 7 -9.27 -2.81 14.18
N VAL A 8 -10.34 -2.97 13.39
CA VAL A 8 -10.36 -3.94 12.30
C VAL A 8 -9.69 -3.28 11.10
N ALA A 9 -8.43 -2.90 11.26
CA ALA A 9 -7.55 -2.64 10.12
C ALA A 9 -7.06 -4.02 9.69
N PHE A 10 -7.46 -4.47 8.50
CA PHE A 10 -6.91 -5.70 7.91
C PHE A 10 -5.46 -5.46 7.50
N LEU A 11 -4.58 -5.58 8.50
CA LEU A 11 -3.13 -5.59 8.39
C LEU A 11 -2.65 -6.90 9.03
N THR A 12 -2.33 -7.88 8.18
CA THR A 12 -1.19 -8.80 8.37
C THR A 12 -0.99 -9.59 7.08
N ILE A 13 -0.06 -9.13 6.24
CA ILE A 13 0.87 -10.05 5.58
C ILE A 13 1.91 -10.39 6.67
N TRP A 14 2.31 -11.67 6.75
CA TRP A 14 3.37 -12.26 7.57
C TRP A 14 2.96 -12.99 8.86
N SER A 15 2.77 -14.30 8.70
CA SER A 15 3.42 -15.33 9.56
C SER A 15 3.39 -16.70 8.88
N LEU A 16 4.06 -16.87 7.73
CA LEU A 16 4.26 -18.19 7.13
C LEU A 16 5.62 -18.25 6.44
N TYR A 17 6.62 -18.75 7.16
CA TYR A 17 7.50 -19.84 6.71
C TYR A 17 8.29 -20.36 7.92
N VAL A 18 8.01 -21.61 8.31
CA VAL A 18 8.94 -22.70 8.71
C VAL A 18 8.03 -23.85 9.18
N GLY A 19 8.04 -24.96 8.45
CA GLY A 19 7.27 -26.15 8.82
C GLY A 19 7.28 -27.31 7.83
N CYS A 20 8.28 -27.45 6.96
CA CYS A 20 8.61 -28.74 6.36
C CYS A 20 9.72 -29.39 7.19
N ILE A 21 9.40 -30.46 7.92
CA ILE A 21 10.12 -31.74 8.06
C ILE A 21 9.40 -32.60 9.12
N ALA A 22 9.21 -33.88 8.74
CA ALA A 22 8.89 -35.07 9.53
C ALA A 22 7.41 -35.47 9.70
N ALA A 23 6.96 -36.33 8.79
CA ALA A 23 6.02 -37.40 9.08
C ALA A 23 6.64 -38.41 10.07
N ALA A 24 5.88 -38.77 11.10
CA ALA A 24 5.99 -40.03 11.84
C ALA A 24 4.62 -40.36 12.48
N SER A 25 4.26 -41.63 12.45
CA SER A 25 2.94 -42.29 12.45
C SER A 25 2.14 -42.29 13.79
N PRO A 26 0.85 -42.72 13.79
CA PRO A 26 -0.06 -42.76 14.95
C PRO A 26 0.06 -44.09 15.75
N PRO A 27 -0.45 -44.25 17.01
CA PRO A 27 -1.88 -44.55 17.25
C PRO A 27 -2.50 -44.15 18.63
N SER A 28 -3.83 -44.35 18.71
CA SER A 28 -4.64 -44.92 19.82
C SER A 28 -5.12 -44.07 21.03
N THR A 29 -6.42 -43.72 20.96
CA THR A 29 -7.57 -44.11 21.84
C THR A 29 -7.66 -43.81 23.35
N LEU A 30 -8.91 -43.50 23.75
CA LEU A 30 -9.60 -43.65 25.07
C LEU A 30 -9.24 -42.56 26.12
N GLU A 31 -10.13 -42.00 26.94
CA GLU A 31 -11.56 -42.21 27.24
C GLU A 31 -12.03 -41.12 28.23
N VAL A 32 -13.35 -40.87 28.26
CA VAL A 32 -14.22 -40.63 29.46
C VAL A 32 -13.90 -39.42 30.36
N GLY A 33 -14.84 -38.55 30.76
CA GLY A 33 -16.28 -38.54 30.61
C GLY A 33 -16.93 -37.69 31.73
N HIS A 34 -18.11 -37.20 31.38
CA HIS A 34 -19.29 -37.03 32.23
C HIS A 34 -19.58 -35.72 33.02
N PRO A 35 -20.89 -35.43 33.22
CA PRO A 35 -21.54 -34.12 33.07
C PRO A 35 -22.51 -33.83 34.26
N PHE A 36 -23.59 -33.08 34.00
CA PHE A 36 -24.79 -32.77 34.82
C PHE A 36 -24.74 -31.48 35.66
N HIS A 37 -25.62 -30.51 35.37
CA HIS A 37 -27.04 -30.58 35.79
C HIS A 37 -27.94 -29.55 35.08
N HIS A 38 -29.13 -30.03 34.71
CA HIS A 38 -30.33 -29.25 34.37
C HIS A 38 -30.93 -28.56 35.61
N ALA A 39 -31.55 -27.38 35.46
CA ALA A 39 -33.02 -27.25 35.42
C ALA A 39 -33.50 -25.78 35.43
N LYS A 40 -34.64 -25.58 34.75
CA LYS A 40 -35.38 -24.36 34.43
C LYS A 40 -35.96 -23.63 35.65
N LEU A 41 -36.19 -22.32 35.50
CA LEU A 41 -37.45 -21.61 35.83
C LEU A 41 -37.44 -20.22 35.16
N ALA A 42 -38.56 -19.88 34.51
CA ALA A 42 -38.91 -18.56 33.95
C ALA A 42 -40.39 -18.31 34.33
N PRO A 43 -41.01 -17.13 34.09
CA PRO A 43 -40.50 -15.77 33.86
C PRO A 43 -41.19 -14.72 34.78
N SER A 44 -40.68 -13.48 34.84
CA SER A 44 -41.54 -12.32 35.16
C SER A 44 -41.00 -11.06 34.49
N SER A 45 -41.72 -10.68 33.43
CA SER A 45 -41.97 -9.33 32.92
C SER A 45 -41.24 -8.17 33.61
N GLY A 46 -40.31 -7.57 32.88
CA GLY A 46 -39.83 -6.22 33.05
C GLY A 46 -39.31 -5.74 31.70
N ILE A 47 -40.20 -5.17 30.90
CA ILE A 47 -39.84 -4.49 29.66
C ILE A 47 -38.98 -3.29 30.06
N VAL A 48 -37.67 -3.44 29.88
CA VAL A 48 -36.75 -2.32 29.74
C VAL A 48 -36.16 -2.51 28.34
N GLU A 49 -36.65 -1.73 27.39
CA GLU A 49 -35.94 -1.50 26.13
C GLU A 49 -34.59 -0.86 26.49
N ASN A 50 -33.58 -1.69 26.74
CA ASN A 50 -32.20 -1.25 26.63
C ASN A 50 -31.98 -0.97 25.14
N GLN A 51 -31.85 0.30 24.78
CA GLN A 51 -31.20 0.68 23.53
C GLN A 51 -29.77 0.12 23.59
N GLU A 52 -29.62 -1.07 23.03
CA GLU A 52 -28.37 -1.80 22.96
C GLU A 52 -27.42 -1.04 22.02
N GLU A 53 -26.31 -0.52 22.57
CA GLU A 53 -25.29 0.21 21.81
C GLU A 53 -24.78 -0.64 20.62
N ASP A 54 -24.81 -0.08 19.41
CA ASP A 54 -24.26 -0.66 18.17
C ASP A 54 -22.78 -1.06 18.39
N PRO A 55 -22.37 -2.31 18.07
CA PRO A 55 -20.98 -2.75 18.23
C PRO A 55 -19.97 -2.00 17.36
N ILE A 56 -20.43 -1.28 16.32
CA ILE A 56 -19.62 -0.43 15.44
C ILE A 56 -19.51 0.99 16.03
N SER A 57 -18.32 1.30 16.55
CA SER A 57 -17.99 2.63 17.08
C SER A 57 -17.61 3.65 16.00
N LYS A 58 -17.04 3.21 14.88
CA LYS A 58 -16.65 4.07 13.75
C LYS A 58 -16.88 3.35 12.43
N PHE A 59 -17.40 4.07 11.45
CA PHE A 59 -17.62 3.58 10.08
C PHE A 59 -17.36 4.74 9.13
N ARG A 60 -16.32 4.64 8.30
CA ARG A 60 -15.96 5.69 7.34
C ARG A 60 -15.27 5.10 6.13
N VAL A 61 -15.48 5.72 4.98
CA VAL A 61 -14.64 5.48 3.80
C VAL A 61 -13.27 6.12 4.08
N VAL A 62 -12.20 5.35 3.92
CA VAL A 62 -10.81 5.82 4.06
C VAL A 62 -10.11 5.97 2.71
N PHE A 63 -10.69 5.40 1.66
CA PHE A 63 -10.28 5.61 0.29
C PHE A 63 -11.45 5.34 -0.67
N PRO A 64 -11.67 6.18 -1.68
CA PRO A 64 -11.15 7.56 -1.82
C PRO A 64 -11.61 8.48 -0.67
N VAL A 65 -10.98 9.65 -0.53
CA VAL A 65 -11.45 10.72 0.37
C VAL A 65 -12.30 11.74 -0.38
N ASP A 66 -13.09 12.52 0.36
CA ASP A 66 -13.95 13.55 -0.23
C ASP A 66 -13.16 14.54 -1.10
N GLY A 67 -13.62 14.74 -2.32
CA GLY A 67 -13.00 15.54 -3.37
C GLY A 67 -11.75 14.92 -4.03
N ASP A 68 -11.57 13.60 -3.98
CA ASP A 68 -10.50 12.93 -4.72
C ASP A 68 -10.79 12.86 -6.23
N VAL A 69 -9.72 12.93 -7.01
CA VAL A 69 -9.72 12.64 -8.44
C VAL A 69 -9.08 11.26 -8.61
N GLU A 70 -9.71 10.36 -9.36
CA GLU A 70 -9.33 8.95 -9.49
C GLU A 70 -9.47 8.45 -10.93
N THR A 71 -8.85 7.30 -11.22
CA THR A 71 -9.00 6.58 -12.49
C THR A 71 -9.65 5.22 -12.25
N LEU A 72 -10.03 4.55 -13.34
CA LEU A 72 -10.55 3.18 -13.27
C LEU A 72 -9.42 2.14 -13.32
N PRO A 73 -9.58 0.97 -12.67
CA PRO A 73 -10.68 0.59 -11.78
C PRO A 73 -10.64 1.31 -10.43
N LEU A 74 -11.80 1.85 -10.03
CA LEU A 74 -11.98 2.62 -8.80
C LEU A 74 -12.28 1.67 -7.65
N ALA A 75 -11.45 1.67 -6.60
CA ALA A 75 -11.63 0.81 -5.43
C ALA A 75 -11.92 1.62 -4.17
N PHE A 76 -12.91 1.18 -3.40
CA PHE A 76 -13.26 1.72 -2.10
C PHE A 76 -12.71 0.88 -0.96
N ARG A 77 -12.20 1.55 0.08
CA ARG A 77 -11.83 0.95 1.36
C ARG A 77 -12.54 1.64 2.50
N VAL A 78 -13.01 0.83 3.44
CA VAL A 78 -13.84 1.27 4.56
C VAL A 78 -13.17 0.84 5.86
N ASP A 79 -13.09 1.76 6.82
CA ASP A 79 -12.57 1.55 8.16
C ASP A 79 -13.74 1.35 9.13
N ILE A 80 -13.74 0.20 9.82
CA ILE A 80 -14.76 -0.20 10.78
C ILE A 80 -14.09 -0.41 12.14
N GLU A 81 -14.34 0.49 13.09
CA GLU A 81 -13.83 0.35 14.46
C GLU A 81 -14.90 -0.31 15.32
N VAL A 82 -14.58 -1.46 15.91
CA VAL A 82 -15.53 -2.27 16.68
C VAL A 82 -15.12 -2.35 18.14
N GLN A 83 -16.10 -2.27 19.04
CA GLN A 83 -15.82 -2.36 20.48
C GLN A 83 -15.55 -3.81 20.91
N ARG A 84 -16.28 -4.77 20.34
CA ARG A 84 -16.15 -6.22 20.60
C ARG A 84 -16.39 -7.05 19.34
N VAL A 85 -15.37 -7.78 18.90
CA VAL A 85 -15.39 -8.60 17.68
C VAL A 85 -16.46 -9.70 17.72
N SER A 86 -16.69 -10.34 18.87
CA SER A 86 -17.67 -11.42 19.00
C SER A 86 -19.11 -10.94 18.77
N ARG A 87 -19.45 -9.73 19.24
CA ARG A 87 -20.78 -9.14 19.04
C ARG A 87 -20.95 -8.64 17.61
N TYR A 88 -19.93 -7.99 17.06
CA TYR A 88 -19.90 -7.61 15.66
C TYR A 88 -20.15 -8.82 14.74
N ARG A 89 -19.48 -9.95 14.96
CA ARG A 89 -19.73 -11.17 14.18
C ARG A 89 -21.15 -11.73 14.34
N ALA A 90 -21.72 -11.66 15.53
CA ALA A 90 -23.09 -12.16 15.77
C ALA A 90 -24.15 -11.29 15.07
N GLU A 91 -23.92 -9.99 14.96
CA GLU A 91 -24.90 -9.04 14.44
C GLU A 91 -24.72 -8.72 12.95
N TYR A 92 -23.47 -8.68 12.47
CA TYR A 92 -23.10 -8.28 11.11
C TYR A 92 -22.40 -9.38 10.29
N GLY A 93 -22.14 -10.56 10.87
CA GLY A 93 -21.34 -11.61 10.21
C GLY A 93 -21.95 -12.21 8.94
N ASP A 94 -23.26 -12.06 8.75
CA ASP A 94 -24.04 -12.50 7.59
C ASP A 94 -24.42 -11.35 6.64
N LYS A 95 -23.91 -10.14 6.88
CA LYS A 95 -24.28 -8.94 6.14
C LYS A 95 -23.27 -8.60 5.05
N LEU A 96 -23.70 -7.76 4.12
CA LEU A 96 -22.87 -7.26 3.03
C LEU A 96 -22.46 -5.80 3.27
N LEU A 97 -21.24 -5.48 2.86
CA LEU A 97 -20.78 -4.11 2.73
C LEU A 97 -21.01 -3.67 1.29
N CYS A 98 -21.65 -2.53 1.09
CA CYS A 98 -21.95 -1.99 -0.23
C CYS A 98 -21.45 -0.56 -0.36
N VAL A 99 -21.10 -0.17 -1.59
CA VAL A 99 -20.85 1.22 -1.97
C VAL A 99 -21.83 1.60 -3.08
N GLU A 100 -22.49 2.73 -2.92
CA GLU A 100 -23.41 3.31 -3.89
C GLU A 100 -22.82 4.62 -4.45
N LEU A 101 -22.89 4.78 -5.78
CA LEU A 101 -22.52 6.00 -6.49
C LEU A 101 -23.74 6.61 -7.19
N ASN A 102 -24.03 7.89 -6.90
CA ASN A 102 -25.15 8.66 -7.46
C ASN A 102 -26.53 8.00 -7.34
N ALA A 103 -26.70 7.05 -6.39
CA ALA A 103 -27.89 6.21 -6.28
C ALA A 103 -28.25 5.39 -7.54
N THR A 104 -27.30 5.21 -8.46
CA THR A 104 -27.49 4.46 -9.71
C THR A 104 -26.56 3.26 -9.82
N TRP A 105 -25.33 3.38 -9.35
CA TRP A 105 -24.34 2.31 -9.37
C TRP A 105 -24.17 1.76 -7.96
N GLN A 106 -24.17 0.44 -7.80
CA GLN A 106 -24.00 -0.19 -6.52
C GLN A 106 -23.19 -1.46 -6.68
N GLU A 107 -22.16 -1.60 -5.86
CA GLU A 107 -21.36 -2.82 -5.76
C GLU A 107 -21.31 -3.25 -4.29
N CYS A 108 -21.42 -4.56 -4.06
CA CYS A 108 -21.50 -5.15 -2.73
C CYS A 108 -20.54 -6.32 -2.62
N GLY A 109 -19.87 -6.40 -1.48
CA GLY A 109 -18.95 -7.47 -1.16
C GLY A 109 -19.19 -8.04 0.23
N SER A 110 -18.68 -9.25 0.46
CA SER A 110 -18.60 -9.79 1.81
C SER A 110 -17.59 -8.99 2.63
N PHE A 111 -17.71 -8.99 3.96
CA PHE A 111 -16.68 -8.38 4.82
C PHE A 111 -15.30 -9.05 4.72
N ALA A 112 -15.18 -10.18 4.03
CA ALA A 112 -13.91 -10.82 3.71
C ALA A 112 -13.24 -10.25 2.44
N GLU A 113 -13.98 -9.56 1.58
CA GLU A 113 -13.42 -8.89 0.41
C GLU A 113 -12.77 -7.56 0.82
N ALA A 114 -11.47 -7.43 0.53
CA ALA A 114 -10.65 -6.33 1.03
C ALA A 114 -10.95 -4.96 0.39
N SER A 115 -11.76 -4.91 -0.67
CA SER A 115 -12.13 -3.68 -1.38
C SER A 115 -13.36 -3.88 -2.27
N ILE A 116 -14.21 -2.84 -2.37
CA ILE A 116 -15.35 -2.81 -3.30
C ILE A 116 -14.94 -1.98 -4.53
N GLY A 117 -14.99 -2.56 -5.73
CA GLY A 117 -14.45 -1.98 -6.95
C GLY A 117 -15.50 -1.62 -8.00
N PHE A 118 -15.17 -0.68 -8.88
CA PHE A 118 -15.93 -0.32 -10.09
C PHE A 118 -14.98 -0.20 -11.28
N ASP A 119 -15.27 -0.90 -12.38
CA ASP A 119 -14.33 -1.01 -13.52
C ASP A 119 -14.80 -0.26 -14.79
N GLY A 120 -16.07 0.20 -14.84
CA GLY A 120 -16.72 0.70 -16.06
C GLY A 120 -17.50 2.00 -15.90
N LEU A 121 -17.07 2.90 -15.02
CA LEU A 121 -17.73 4.20 -14.83
C LEU A 121 -17.34 5.21 -15.92
N PRO A 122 -18.29 6.01 -16.45
CA PRO A 122 -17.93 7.17 -17.27
C PRO A 122 -17.05 8.17 -16.51
N THR A 123 -16.29 9.00 -17.23
CA THR A 123 -15.62 10.14 -16.59
C THR A 123 -16.67 11.14 -16.07
N GLY A 124 -16.42 11.71 -14.90
CA GLY A 124 -17.35 12.63 -14.24
C GLY A 124 -17.31 12.58 -12.72
N SER A 125 -18.13 13.42 -12.08
CA SER A 125 -18.23 13.47 -10.62
C SER A 125 -19.35 12.58 -10.09
N TYR A 126 -19.05 11.87 -8.99
CA TYR A 126 -19.93 10.94 -8.32
C TYR A 126 -20.02 11.24 -6.83
N PHE A 127 -21.21 11.06 -6.28
CA PHE A 127 -21.44 11.02 -4.84
C PHE A 127 -21.40 9.57 -4.38
N ALA A 128 -20.39 9.22 -3.60
CA ALA A 128 -20.20 7.89 -3.05
C ALA A 128 -20.70 7.81 -1.61
N ARG A 129 -21.30 6.67 -1.25
CA ARG A 129 -21.67 6.32 0.12
C ARG A 129 -21.48 4.84 0.36
N ALA A 130 -20.77 4.48 1.43
CA ALA A 130 -20.71 3.12 1.93
C ALA A 130 -21.85 2.85 2.93
N PHE A 131 -22.43 1.65 2.87
CA PHE A 131 -23.47 1.20 3.79
C PHE A 131 -23.42 -0.32 4.03
N ILE A 132 -24.03 -0.77 5.12
CA ILE A 132 -24.15 -2.20 5.48
C ILE A 132 -25.60 -2.65 5.29
N THR A 133 -25.80 -3.78 4.61
CA THR A 133 -27.13 -4.29 4.24
C THR A 133 -27.27 -5.80 4.43
N ASP A 134 -28.51 -6.30 4.44
CA ASP A 134 -28.78 -7.75 4.45
C ASP A 134 -28.47 -8.38 3.08
N GLU A 135 -28.40 -9.71 3.01
CA GLU A 135 -28.12 -10.44 1.75
C GLU A 135 -29.09 -10.07 0.60
N ARG A 136 -30.28 -9.59 0.95
CA ARG A 136 -31.31 -9.17 -0.02
C ARG A 136 -31.22 -7.70 -0.42
N GLY A 137 -30.35 -6.91 0.21
CA GLY A 137 -30.18 -5.49 -0.10
C GLY A 137 -31.34 -4.59 0.34
N ILE A 138 -32.26 -5.07 1.20
CA ILE A 138 -33.52 -4.40 1.53
C ILE A 138 -33.34 -3.44 2.72
N VAL A 139 -32.54 -3.82 3.71
CA VAL A 139 -32.43 -3.07 4.98
C VAL A 139 -31.03 -2.48 5.13
N ARG A 140 -30.92 -1.15 5.16
CA ARG A 140 -29.66 -0.45 5.45
C ARG A 140 -29.49 -0.26 6.96
N TYR A 141 -28.49 -0.92 7.54
CA TYR A 141 -28.23 -0.92 8.99
C TYR A 141 -27.35 0.24 9.44
N ARG A 142 -26.33 0.59 8.62
CA ARG A 142 -25.43 1.71 8.90
C ARG A 142 -24.97 2.34 7.59
N GLU A 143 -24.75 3.65 7.60
CA GLU A 143 -24.30 4.41 6.44
C GLU A 143 -23.17 5.38 6.82
N THR A 144 -22.33 5.68 5.85
CA THR A 144 -21.33 6.76 5.94
C THR A 144 -21.91 8.08 5.44
N PRO A 145 -21.31 9.24 5.80
CA PRO A 145 -21.57 10.48 5.08
C PRO A 145 -21.23 10.32 3.59
N SER A 146 -22.00 11.01 2.74
CA SER A 146 -21.68 11.05 1.31
C SER A 146 -20.38 11.83 1.06
N LEU A 147 -19.54 11.31 0.18
CA LEU A 147 -18.34 11.97 -0.30
C LEU A 147 -18.40 12.14 -1.82
N THR A 148 -17.72 13.16 -2.33
CA THR A 148 -17.63 13.47 -3.75
C THR A 148 -16.32 12.91 -4.30
N ILE A 149 -16.36 12.24 -5.44
CA ILE A 149 -15.18 11.80 -6.18
C ILE A 149 -15.32 12.20 -7.64
N THR A 150 -14.21 12.36 -8.34
CA THR A 150 -14.20 12.59 -9.78
C THR A 150 -13.39 11.49 -10.45
N VAL A 151 -14.01 10.78 -11.38
CA VAL A 151 -13.35 9.77 -12.22
C VAL A 151 -12.88 10.44 -13.52
N VAL A 152 -11.61 10.28 -13.86
CA VAL A 152 -10.97 10.85 -15.06
C VAL A 152 -10.20 9.77 -15.83
N THR A 153 -9.68 10.11 -17.01
CA THR A 153 -8.77 9.24 -17.75
C THR A 153 -7.38 9.21 -17.11
N ASP A 154 -6.57 8.19 -17.39
CA ASP A 154 -5.19 8.13 -16.88
C ASP A 154 -4.33 9.30 -17.39
N GLU A 155 -4.57 9.77 -18.62
CA GLU A 155 -3.89 10.95 -19.17
C GLU A 155 -4.23 12.22 -18.37
N ASP A 156 -5.52 12.46 -18.14
CA ASP A 156 -5.98 13.61 -17.34
C ASP A 156 -5.51 13.53 -15.89
N PHE A 157 -5.48 12.32 -15.30
CA PHE A 157 -4.99 12.10 -13.95
C PHE A 157 -3.48 12.38 -13.83
N ASN A 158 -2.68 12.00 -14.84
CA ASN A 158 -1.26 12.30 -14.88
C ASN A 158 -1.00 13.81 -14.99
N VAL A 159 -1.79 14.53 -15.80
CA VAL A 159 -1.72 16.01 -15.89
C VAL A 159 -2.11 16.65 -14.56
N TYR A 160 -3.22 16.20 -13.97
CA TYR A 160 -3.69 16.66 -12.66
C TYR A 160 -2.65 16.43 -11.56
N SER A 161 -2.15 15.20 -11.43
CA SER A 161 -1.19 14.83 -10.39
C SER A 161 0.14 15.56 -10.54
N SER A 162 0.67 15.69 -11.76
CA SER A 162 1.90 16.44 -12.03
C SER A 162 1.76 17.90 -11.64
N ALA A 163 0.65 18.56 -12.02
CA ALA A 163 0.39 19.94 -11.63
C ALA A 163 0.23 20.10 -10.11
N MET A 164 -0.42 19.14 -9.43
CA MET A 164 -0.55 19.14 -7.97
C MET A 164 0.80 18.92 -7.26
N MET A 165 1.68 18.10 -7.83
CA MET A 165 3.04 17.89 -7.32
C MET A 165 3.90 19.15 -7.49
N GLU A 166 3.78 19.87 -8.60
CA GLU A 166 4.46 21.15 -8.84
C GLU A 166 3.97 22.25 -7.88
N LEU A 167 2.65 22.38 -7.71
CA LEU A 167 2.04 23.39 -6.83
C LEU A 167 2.41 23.21 -5.34
N ASN A 168 2.61 21.96 -4.90
CA ASN A 168 3.06 21.68 -3.52
C ASN A 168 4.58 21.81 -3.33
N GLY A 169 5.37 21.77 -4.41
CA GLY A 169 6.82 21.92 -4.37
C GLY A 169 7.32 23.34 -4.04
N ASP A 170 6.46 24.36 -4.15
CA ASP A 170 6.82 25.78 -3.99
C ASP A 170 6.28 26.40 -2.68
N SER A 171 5.79 25.59 -1.74
CA SER A 171 5.16 26.07 -0.50
C SER A 171 6.16 26.25 0.66
N SER A 172 7.07 27.22 0.52
CA SER A 172 7.71 27.79 1.71
C SER A 172 6.68 28.63 2.48
N ARG A 173 6.12 28.04 3.54
CA ARG A 173 5.31 28.68 4.61
C ARG A 173 3.93 29.21 4.19
N ASN A 174 2.90 28.60 4.80
CA ASN A 174 1.48 29.01 4.91
C ASN A 174 0.53 28.48 3.83
N GLY A 175 -0.27 27.47 4.21
CA GLY A 175 -1.66 27.26 3.76
C GLY A 175 -1.98 27.16 2.26
N GLU A 176 -3.26 26.93 1.95
CA GLU A 176 -3.78 27.15 0.59
C GLU A 176 -3.70 28.64 0.25
N SER A 177 -2.81 29.03 -0.67
CA SER A 177 -2.78 30.40 -1.18
C SER A 177 -3.90 30.63 -2.18
N LEU A 178 -4.42 31.86 -2.24
CA LEU A 178 -5.44 32.29 -3.21
C LEU A 178 -5.03 31.95 -4.67
N LEU A 179 -3.74 32.09 -4.98
CA LEU A 179 -3.19 31.78 -6.31
C LEU A 179 -3.17 30.28 -6.58
N ASN A 180 -2.79 29.45 -5.60
CA ASN A 180 -2.79 28.00 -5.74
C ASN A 180 -4.21 27.48 -5.95
N TRP A 181 -5.17 28.00 -5.17
CA TRP A 181 -6.58 27.70 -5.35
C TRP A 181 -7.10 28.12 -6.74
N ALA A 182 -6.78 29.32 -7.21
CA ALA A 182 -7.24 29.78 -8.52
C ALA A 182 -6.62 28.96 -9.67
N THR A 183 -5.34 28.60 -9.57
CA THR A 183 -4.70 27.71 -10.54
C THR A 183 -5.34 26.32 -10.52
N TYR A 184 -5.65 25.77 -9.34
CA TYR A 184 -6.38 24.52 -9.20
C TYR A 184 -7.74 24.55 -9.90
N GLN A 185 -8.55 25.60 -9.67
CA GLN A 185 -9.84 25.76 -10.32
C GLN A 185 -9.73 25.88 -11.85
N GLN A 186 -8.68 26.52 -12.36
CA GLN A 186 -8.41 26.61 -13.79
C GLN A 186 -8.05 25.25 -14.40
N ILE A 187 -7.30 24.40 -13.67
CA ILE A 187 -6.97 23.04 -14.10
C ILE A 187 -8.25 22.19 -14.14
N LEU A 188 -9.09 22.22 -13.10
CA LEU A 188 -10.36 21.51 -13.08
C LEU A 188 -11.29 21.94 -14.23
N ALA A 189 -11.37 23.24 -14.49
CA ALA A 189 -12.16 23.78 -15.59
C ALA A 189 -11.65 23.32 -16.97
N ARG A 190 -10.32 23.22 -17.17
CA ARG A 190 -9.72 22.68 -18.40
C ARG A 190 -10.06 21.20 -18.60
N LEU A 191 -10.10 20.44 -17.52
CA LEU A 191 -10.42 19.01 -17.53
C LEU A 191 -11.93 18.72 -17.57
N SER A 192 -12.78 19.74 -17.73
CA SER A 192 -14.26 19.64 -17.73
C SER A 192 -14.83 18.98 -16.45
N ILE A 193 -14.11 19.06 -15.35
CA ILE A 193 -14.53 18.54 -14.04
C ILE A 193 -15.40 19.61 -13.37
N PRO A 194 -16.62 19.29 -12.88
CA PRO A 194 -17.49 20.25 -12.21
C PRO A 194 -16.78 20.93 -11.03
N ASN A 195 -16.84 22.27 -10.96
CA ASN A 195 -16.33 23.03 -9.81
C ASN A 195 -17.06 22.59 -8.53
N ILE A 196 -16.30 22.09 -7.56
CA ILE A 196 -16.78 21.84 -6.20
C ILE A 196 -17.13 23.19 -5.58
N GLY A 197 -18.42 23.42 -5.29
CA GLY A 197 -18.88 24.61 -4.58
C GLY A 197 -20.10 25.32 -5.19
N VAL A 198 -20.57 24.93 -6.38
CA VAL A 198 -21.79 25.54 -6.95
C VAL A 198 -23.05 24.97 -6.28
N THR A 199 -23.34 25.45 -5.07
CA THR A 199 -24.70 25.42 -4.54
C THR A 199 -25.33 26.78 -4.84
N LYS A 200 -26.09 26.85 -5.94
CA LYS A 200 -27.08 27.93 -6.11
C LYS A 200 -28.13 27.74 -5.02
N SER A 201 -27.95 28.38 -3.86
CA SER A 201 -29.00 28.42 -2.86
C SER A 201 -30.19 29.16 -3.46
N SER A 202 -31.28 28.43 -3.70
CA SER A 202 -32.57 29.04 -3.99
C SER A 202 -32.91 30.01 -2.86
N VAL A 203 -33.21 31.25 -3.22
CA VAL A 203 -33.70 32.28 -2.29
C VAL A 203 -35.02 31.80 -1.72
N ASN A 204 -34.96 31.12 -0.58
CA ASN A 204 -36.14 30.84 0.22
C ASN A 204 -36.35 32.04 1.15
N THR A 205 -37.48 32.70 0.99
CA THR A 205 -37.89 33.90 1.73
C THR A 205 -38.26 33.54 3.17
N ASN A 206 -37.27 33.18 3.98
CA ASN A 206 -37.39 33.20 5.44
C ASN A 206 -36.73 34.47 5.99
N LYS A 207 -37.28 34.96 7.11
CA LYS A 207 -36.93 36.25 7.72
C LYS A 207 -35.57 36.15 8.40
N THR A 208 -34.50 36.54 7.70
CA THR A 208 -33.13 36.62 8.23
C THR A 208 -33.10 37.34 9.58
N GLN A 209 -32.49 36.72 10.59
CA GLN A 209 -32.41 37.21 11.96
C GLN A 209 -31.04 37.83 12.28
N LEU A 210 -29.96 37.34 11.66
CA LEU A 210 -28.60 37.81 11.91
C LEU A 210 -27.79 37.88 10.62
N VAL A 211 -27.05 38.98 10.44
CA VAL A 211 -26.00 39.09 9.40
C VAL A 211 -24.64 39.27 10.09
N ILE A 212 -23.67 38.46 9.69
CA ILE A 212 -22.32 38.42 10.25
C ILE A 212 -21.34 38.94 9.19
N GLY A 213 -20.67 40.05 9.46
CA GLY A 213 -19.58 40.58 8.66
C GLY A 213 -18.23 40.13 9.21
N VAL A 214 -17.52 39.30 8.45
CA VAL A 214 -16.20 38.77 8.82
C VAL A 214 -15.12 39.61 8.17
N LYS A 215 -14.44 40.44 8.96
CA LYS A 215 -13.31 41.26 8.52
C LYS A 215 -12.16 40.35 8.10
N THR A 216 -11.60 40.60 6.92
CA THR A 216 -10.51 39.80 6.35
C THR A 216 -9.55 40.64 5.52
N ALA A 217 -8.33 40.14 5.33
CA ALA A 217 -7.39 40.63 4.32
C ALA A 217 -7.61 39.81 3.04
N VAL A 218 -7.90 40.49 1.91
CA VAL A 218 -8.43 39.82 0.72
C VAL A 218 -7.40 38.84 0.14
N VAL A 219 -6.12 39.23 0.08
CA VAL A 219 -5.08 38.38 -0.49
C VAL A 219 -4.49 37.44 0.55
N GLU A 220 -4.12 37.95 1.73
CA GLU A 220 -3.33 37.21 2.72
C GLU A 220 -4.14 36.16 3.50
N ASN A 221 -5.40 36.44 3.81
CA ASN A 221 -6.20 35.58 4.71
C ASN A 221 -7.20 34.70 3.95
N PHE A 222 -6.91 34.33 2.70
CA PHE A 222 -7.73 33.39 1.93
C PHE A 222 -7.97 32.07 2.67
N GLU A 223 -6.92 31.52 3.31
CA GLU A 223 -7.01 30.27 4.06
C GLU A 223 -8.02 30.34 5.23
N TYR A 224 -8.10 31.48 5.91
CA TYR A 224 -9.07 31.69 6.98
C TYR A 224 -10.50 31.71 6.44
N ARG A 225 -10.72 32.38 5.31
CA ARG A 225 -12.03 32.36 4.63
C ARG A 225 -12.44 30.94 4.26
N GLN A 226 -11.52 30.15 3.68
CA GLN A 226 -11.80 28.75 3.37
C GLN A 226 -12.12 27.93 4.62
N SER A 227 -11.33 28.08 5.69
CA SER A 227 -11.60 27.37 6.95
C SER A 227 -12.98 27.70 7.52
N ILE A 228 -13.45 28.94 7.41
CA ILE A 228 -14.77 29.37 7.86
C ILE A 228 -15.88 28.76 6.97
N ARG A 229 -15.71 28.81 5.64
CA ARG A 229 -16.65 28.22 4.66
C ARG A 229 -16.82 26.71 4.83
N GLU A 230 -15.73 26.01 5.13
CA GLU A 230 -15.71 24.56 5.36
C GLU A 230 -16.32 24.16 6.71
N THR A 231 -16.46 25.11 7.65
CA THR A 231 -16.82 24.81 9.03
C THR A 231 -18.12 25.49 9.42
N TRP A 232 -18.06 26.51 10.29
CA TRP A 232 -19.23 27.11 10.93
C TRP A 232 -20.06 28.01 10.01
N ALA A 233 -19.53 28.38 8.84
CA ALA A 233 -20.30 29.05 7.78
C ALA A 233 -20.66 28.10 6.62
N SER A 234 -20.46 26.79 6.77
CA SER A 234 -20.84 25.82 5.74
C SER A 234 -22.36 25.71 5.57
N PRO A 235 -22.87 25.30 4.40
CA PRO A 235 -24.31 25.14 4.17
C PRO A 235 -25.00 24.17 5.16
N ASN A 236 -24.26 23.20 5.71
CA ASN A 236 -24.77 22.21 6.64
C ASN A 236 -24.76 22.70 8.10
N ALA A 237 -23.84 23.60 8.46
CA ALA A 237 -23.68 24.09 9.83
C ALA A 237 -24.37 25.44 10.08
N LEU A 238 -24.51 26.28 9.04
CA LEU A 238 -25.04 27.62 9.16
C LEU A 238 -26.59 27.60 9.23
N PRO A 239 -27.22 28.18 10.26
CA PRO A 239 -28.67 28.25 10.32
C PRO A 239 -29.27 29.06 9.16
N HIS A 240 -30.44 28.66 8.66
CA HIS A 240 -31.07 29.30 7.50
C HIS A 240 -31.37 30.80 7.68
N ASP A 241 -31.58 31.24 8.93
CA ASP A 241 -31.90 32.63 9.28
C ASP A 241 -30.63 33.47 9.57
N VAL A 242 -29.43 32.90 9.39
CA VAL A 242 -28.14 33.58 9.52
C VAL A 242 -27.47 33.74 8.17
N LYS A 243 -26.86 34.90 7.92
CA LYS A 243 -26.03 35.14 6.72
C LYS A 243 -24.63 35.56 7.12
N VAL A 244 -23.62 35.00 6.46
CA VAL A 244 -22.21 35.35 6.65
C VAL A 244 -21.69 35.99 5.37
N VAL A 245 -20.99 37.11 5.49
CA VAL A 245 -20.29 37.77 4.39
C VAL A 245 -18.88 38.16 4.82
N PHE A 246 -17.91 37.93 3.96
CA PHE A 246 -16.53 38.37 4.14
C PHE A 246 -16.38 39.82 3.70
N VAL A 247 -15.72 40.62 4.53
CA VAL A 247 -15.59 42.06 4.40
C VAL A 247 -14.11 42.41 4.28
N GLY A 248 -13.64 42.66 3.06
CA GLY A 248 -12.25 43.07 2.81
C GLY A 248 -12.23 44.22 1.81
N CYS A 249 -11.60 45.35 2.15
CA CYS A 249 -11.47 46.48 1.24
C CYS A 249 -10.71 46.10 -0.04
N THR A 250 -10.84 46.90 -1.10
CA THR A 250 -10.16 46.65 -2.38
C THR A 250 -8.64 46.63 -2.16
N PRO A 251 -7.94 45.53 -2.49
CA PRO A 251 -6.52 45.38 -2.19
C PRO A 251 -5.68 46.33 -3.04
N ASN A 252 -4.69 46.98 -2.42
CA ASN A 252 -3.75 47.83 -3.14
C ASN A 252 -2.62 46.97 -3.74
N LEU A 253 -2.71 46.71 -5.04
CA LEU A 253 -1.73 45.89 -5.76
C LEU A 253 -0.62 46.72 -6.45
N ALA A 254 -0.54 48.02 -6.18
CA ALA A 254 0.41 48.93 -6.83
C ALA A 254 1.87 48.56 -6.53
N ASP A 255 2.15 48.05 -5.33
CA ASP A 255 3.49 47.70 -4.86
C ASP A 255 4.03 46.39 -5.46
N ILE A 256 3.19 45.59 -6.12
CA ILE A 256 3.60 44.35 -6.77
C ILE A 256 4.24 44.69 -8.13
N GLN A 257 5.58 44.62 -8.20
CA GLN A 257 6.38 44.96 -9.39
C GLN A 257 6.10 44.04 -10.61
N ASN A 258 5.74 42.78 -10.37
CA ASN A 258 5.48 41.83 -11.45
C ASN A 258 4.03 41.96 -11.97
N LYS A 259 3.91 42.44 -13.21
CA LYS A 259 2.62 42.64 -13.89
C LYS A 259 1.80 41.34 -14.02
N ASP A 260 2.44 40.22 -14.38
CA ASP A 260 1.78 38.91 -14.50
C ASP A 260 1.22 38.45 -13.15
N LYS A 261 2.03 38.59 -12.07
CA LYS A 261 1.58 38.26 -10.71
C LYS A 261 0.38 39.11 -10.29
N ARG A 262 0.37 40.40 -10.64
CA ARG A 262 -0.76 41.32 -10.35
C ARG A 262 -2.03 40.88 -11.07
N GLU A 263 -1.94 40.58 -12.36
CA GLU A 263 -3.08 40.11 -13.16
C GLU A 263 -3.63 38.77 -12.63
N ARG A 264 -2.74 37.85 -12.24
CA ARG A 264 -3.13 36.56 -11.64
C ARG A 264 -3.86 36.73 -10.30
N ILE A 265 -3.39 37.62 -9.42
CA ILE A 265 -4.08 37.90 -8.14
C ILE A 265 -5.47 38.50 -8.39
N GLN A 266 -5.57 39.47 -9.30
CA GLN A 266 -6.85 40.08 -9.64
C GLN A 266 -7.84 39.06 -10.22
N ALA A 267 -7.36 38.19 -11.11
CA ALA A 267 -8.17 37.10 -11.66
C ALA A 267 -8.62 36.11 -10.58
N ALA A 268 -7.74 35.78 -9.62
CA ALA A 268 -8.06 34.89 -8.52
C ALA A 268 -9.12 35.46 -7.57
N ILE A 269 -9.05 36.76 -7.24
CA ILE A 269 -10.08 37.44 -6.43
C ILE A 269 -11.43 37.41 -7.14
N SER A 270 -11.46 37.75 -8.43
CA SER A 270 -12.69 37.72 -9.24
C SER A 270 -13.28 36.30 -9.29
N LEU A 271 -12.43 35.29 -9.43
CA LEU A 271 -12.84 33.89 -9.41
C LEU A 271 -13.42 33.50 -8.05
N GLU A 272 -12.80 33.90 -6.93
CA GLU A 272 -13.34 33.64 -5.59
C GLU A 272 -14.72 34.28 -5.39
N LYS A 273 -14.87 35.57 -5.76
CA LYS A 273 -16.16 36.29 -5.70
C LYS A 273 -17.23 35.57 -6.50
N GLN A 274 -16.90 35.10 -7.71
CA GLN A 274 -17.83 34.39 -8.57
C GLN A 274 -18.21 33.01 -8.03
N THR A 275 -17.24 32.29 -7.45
CA THR A 275 -17.45 30.93 -6.94
C THR A 275 -18.33 30.91 -5.70
N TYR A 276 -18.07 31.78 -4.72
CA TYR A 276 -18.73 31.71 -3.41
C TYR A 276 -19.81 32.76 -3.19
N ALA A 277 -19.79 33.88 -3.93
CA ALA A 277 -20.75 34.98 -3.82
C ALA A 277 -20.92 35.54 -2.38
N ASP A 278 -19.89 35.44 -1.54
CA ASP A 278 -19.89 35.81 -0.13
C ASP A 278 -18.81 36.85 0.24
N LEU A 279 -17.98 37.29 -0.70
CA LEU A 279 -16.87 38.23 -0.49
C LEU A 279 -17.20 39.62 -1.06
N LEU A 280 -17.25 40.62 -0.16
CA LEU A 280 -17.42 42.04 -0.50
C LEU A 280 -16.05 42.73 -0.57
N THR A 281 -15.83 43.46 -1.67
CA THR A 281 -14.65 44.29 -1.91
C THR A 281 -15.06 45.70 -2.32
N ASP A 282 -15.26 45.91 -3.62
CA ASP A 282 -15.57 47.21 -4.22
C ASP A 282 -16.92 47.76 -3.73
N GLU A 283 -17.80 46.87 -3.26
CA GLU A 283 -19.09 47.19 -2.66
C GLU A 283 -18.96 47.97 -1.34
N LEU A 284 -17.78 47.94 -0.70
CA LEU A 284 -17.53 48.60 0.59
C LEU A 284 -17.03 50.04 0.45
N ASP A 285 -16.61 50.45 -0.75
CA ASP A 285 -16.06 51.79 -1.03
C ASP A 285 -14.92 52.15 -0.05
N CYS A 286 -13.92 51.27 0.01
CA CYS A 286 -12.70 51.42 0.81
C CYS A 286 -11.50 50.71 0.17
N GLU A 287 -10.30 51.23 0.41
CA GLU A 287 -9.02 50.63 0.02
C GLU A 287 -8.37 49.89 1.21
N GLU A 288 -7.63 48.82 0.95
CA GLU A 288 -6.97 48.04 1.98
C GLU A 288 -5.93 48.87 2.74
N SER A 289 -6.03 48.85 4.07
CA SER A 289 -5.13 49.53 4.99
C SER A 289 -4.92 48.67 6.23
N SER A 290 -3.94 49.02 7.06
CA SER A 290 -3.70 48.36 8.36
C SER A 290 -4.83 48.62 9.38
N GLU A 291 -5.80 49.48 9.06
CA GLU A 291 -6.90 49.85 9.93
C GLU A 291 -8.18 49.09 9.55
N ASP A 292 -8.91 48.58 10.55
CA ASP A 292 -10.17 47.85 10.34
C ASP A 292 -11.39 48.77 10.20
N LEU A 293 -11.26 50.03 10.64
CA LEU A 293 -12.37 50.98 10.69
C LEU A 293 -13.07 51.22 9.33
N PRO A 294 -12.35 51.34 8.19
CA PRO A 294 -12.99 51.47 6.88
C PRO A 294 -13.87 50.25 6.53
N LYS A 295 -13.41 49.03 6.84
CA LYS A 295 -14.16 47.78 6.62
C LYS A 295 -15.47 47.79 7.41
N VAL A 296 -15.41 48.18 8.69
CA VAL A 296 -16.58 48.27 9.56
C VAL A 296 -17.59 49.30 9.04
N LYS A 297 -17.14 50.51 8.69
CA LYS A 297 -18.04 51.54 8.12
C LYS A 297 -18.66 51.10 6.80
N GLY A 298 -17.86 50.52 5.90
CA GLY A 298 -18.32 49.97 4.62
C GLY A 298 -19.40 48.89 4.81
N PHE A 299 -19.12 47.92 5.69
CA PHE A 299 -20.05 46.84 6.00
C PHE A 299 -21.35 47.34 6.63
N LEU A 300 -21.29 48.26 7.60
CA LEU A 300 -22.49 48.83 8.23
C LEU A 300 -23.34 49.62 7.22
N ARG A 301 -22.71 50.35 6.28
CA ARG A 301 -23.43 50.97 5.14
C ARG A 301 -24.12 49.92 4.27
N PHE A 302 -23.39 48.86 3.90
CA PHE A 302 -23.91 47.78 3.07
C PHE A 302 -25.09 47.06 3.74
N VAL A 303 -24.92 46.57 4.96
CA VAL A 303 -25.92 45.74 5.66
C VAL A 303 -27.19 46.51 5.98
N THR A 304 -27.10 47.80 6.31
CA THR A 304 -28.28 48.62 6.61
C THR A 304 -29.13 48.91 5.37
N ASN A 305 -28.53 48.90 4.18
CA ASN A 305 -29.21 49.04 2.91
C ASN A 305 -29.75 47.69 2.40
N ALA A 306 -28.91 46.65 2.39
CA ALA A 306 -29.23 45.34 1.81
C ALA A 306 -30.14 44.49 2.71
N PHE A 307 -30.04 44.65 4.04
CA PHE A 307 -30.71 43.81 5.03
C PHE A 307 -31.53 44.64 6.02
N SER A 308 -32.35 45.56 5.50
CA SER A 308 -33.08 46.55 6.29
C SER A 308 -34.04 45.98 7.35
N GLN A 309 -34.46 44.72 7.26
CA GLN A 309 -35.42 44.07 8.19
C GLN A 309 -34.75 43.18 9.24
N VAL A 310 -33.43 43.01 9.20
CA VAL A 310 -32.69 42.16 10.12
C VAL A 310 -32.56 42.87 11.48
N PRO A 311 -32.82 42.19 12.62
CA PRO A 311 -32.72 42.80 13.94
C PRO A 311 -31.29 42.96 14.46
N PHE A 312 -30.37 42.04 14.13
CA PHE A 312 -29.02 42.03 14.68
C PHE A 312 -27.93 41.93 13.60
N VAL A 313 -26.79 42.56 13.87
CA VAL A 313 -25.58 42.50 13.03
C VAL A 313 -24.40 42.12 13.92
N MET A 314 -23.61 41.13 13.51
CA MET A 314 -22.35 40.79 14.16
C MET A 314 -21.18 41.25 13.30
N ILE A 315 -20.14 41.77 13.93
CA ILE A 315 -18.85 42.03 13.32
C ILE A 315 -17.83 41.08 13.97
N ALA A 316 -17.08 40.37 13.14
CA ALA A 316 -16.14 39.34 13.54
C ALA A 316 -14.83 39.47 12.78
N ASN A 317 -13.74 38.99 13.35
CA ASN A 317 -12.49 38.74 12.61
C ASN A 317 -12.53 37.37 11.91
N ASP A 318 -11.64 37.18 10.94
CA ASP A 318 -11.46 35.91 10.22
C ASP A 318 -10.74 34.82 11.03
N ASP A 319 -10.25 35.12 12.23
CA ASP A 319 -9.60 34.19 13.16
C ASP A 319 -10.49 33.77 14.33
N ILE A 320 -11.80 33.65 14.08
CA ILE A 320 -12.75 33.16 15.08
C ILE A 320 -13.34 31.80 14.70
N TYR A 321 -13.64 31.00 15.71
CA TYR A 321 -14.62 29.93 15.63
C TYR A 321 -15.95 30.39 16.24
N LEU A 322 -17.06 30.21 15.52
CA LEU A 322 -18.38 30.62 15.97
C LEU A 322 -19.38 29.46 15.97
N ARG A 323 -20.08 29.25 17.09
CA ARG A 323 -21.25 28.38 17.16
C ARG A 323 -22.50 29.16 16.74
N ALA A 324 -22.63 29.36 15.42
CA ALA A 324 -23.68 30.20 14.83
C ALA A 324 -25.10 29.71 15.18
N ASP A 325 -25.30 28.39 15.26
CA ASP A 325 -26.54 27.74 15.73
C ASP A 325 -26.95 28.20 17.14
N ARG A 326 -25.98 28.34 18.03
CA ARG A 326 -26.22 28.69 19.43
C ARG A 326 -26.39 30.17 19.61
N LEU A 327 -25.59 30.97 18.91
CA LEU A 327 -25.77 32.41 18.88
C LEU A 327 -27.17 32.78 18.40
N GLU A 328 -27.63 32.16 17.31
CA GLU A 328 -28.96 32.37 16.76
C GLU A 328 -30.06 32.00 17.78
N HIS A 329 -29.90 30.86 18.46
CA HIS A 329 -30.85 30.41 19.48
C HIS A 329 -30.97 31.40 20.65
N GLU A 330 -29.85 31.95 21.13
CA GLU A 330 -29.84 32.97 22.19
C GLU A 330 -30.51 34.26 21.69
N LEU A 331 -30.23 34.70 20.45
CA LEU A 331 -30.84 35.91 19.88
C LEU A 331 -32.34 35.81 19.63
N ARG A 332 -32.90 34.60 19.46
CA ARG A 332 -34.36 34.41 19.41
C ARG A 332 -35.04 34.67 20.75
N ARG A 333 -34.28 34.60 21.85
CA ARG A 333 -34.77 34.79 23.23
C ARG A 333 -34.43 36.18 23.78
N GLU A 334 -33.77 37.01 22.97
CA GLU A 334 -33.41 38.37 23.35
C GLU A 334 -34.61 39.30 23.20
N ASP A 335 -35.02 39.93 24.30
CA ASP A 335 -36.16 40.84 24.35
C ASP A 335 -35.77 42.26 23.87
N HIS A 336 -34.49 42.62 23.91
CA HIS A 336 -33.98 43.93 23.48
C HIS A 336 -33.62 43.97 21.99
N LEU A 337 -34.60 44.29 21.14
CA LEU A 337 -34.40 44.42 19.68
C LEU A 337 -33.71 45.73 19.25
N GLN A 338 -33.45 46.65 20.19
CA GLN A 338 -32.86 47.96 19.92
C GLN A 338 -31.83 48.31 21.00
N ARG A 339 -30.91 49.23 20.68
CA ARG A 339 -29.90 49.75 21.62
C ARG A 339 -29.03 48.67 22.26
N LEU A 340 -28.79 47.58 21.55
CA LEU A 340 -28.00 46.45 22.02
C LEU A 340 -26.58 46.53 21.47
N TYR A 341 -25.61 46.43 22.37
CA TYR A 341 -24.19 46.32 22.03
C TYR A 341 -23.53 45.32 22.96
N ILE A 342 -23.27 44.10 22.48
CA ILE A 342 -22.73 42.99 23.27
C ILE A 342 -21.36 42.57 22.73
N GLY A 343 -20.41 42.28 23.60
CA GLY A 343 -19.18 41.60 23.22
C GLY A 343 -18.29 41.29 24.43
N GLN A 344 -17.06 40.86 24.17
CA GLN A 344 -16.08 40.65 25.24
C GLN A 344 -15.48 41.99 25.67
N VAL A 345 -15.47 42.29 26.97
CA VAL A 345 -14.94 43.54 27.54
C VAL A 345 -13.71 43.24 28.41
N TRP A 346 -12.65 44.07 28.33
CA TRP A 346 -11.47 43.94 29.19
C TRP A 346 -11.74 44.41 30.62
N LYS A 347 -11.34 43.60 31.61
CA LYS A 347 -11.50 43.92 33.05
C LYS A 347 -10.44 44.87 33.61
N THR A 348 -9.30 45.04 32.95
CA THR A 348 -8.18 45.89 33.41
C THR A 348 -7.54 46.64 32.22
N LEU A 349 -8.05 47.82 31.91
CA LEU A 349 -7.38 48.81 31.04
C LEU A 349 -6.64 49.79 31.94
N HIS A 350 -5.35 49.60 32.22
CA HIS A 350 -4.56 50.54 33.03
C HIS A 350 -3.28 51.07 32.36
N ASP A 351 -2.96 50.74 31.10
CA ASP A 351 -1.64 51.15 30.57
C ASP A 351 -1.54 51.36 29.04
N ARG A 352 -2.59 51.86 28.39
CA ARG A 352 -2.47 52.37 27.01
C ARG A 352 -2.96 53.80 26.91
N THR A 353 -2.16 54.73 27.42
CA THR A 353 -2.28 56.15 27.13
C THR A 353 -1.70 56.43 25.76
N ILE A 354 -2.54 56.87 24.82
CA ILE A 354 -2.09 57.58 23.61
C ILE A 354 -2.55 59.03 23.79
N GLU A 355 -1.76 59.84 24.48
CA GLU A 355 -2.07 61.25 24.80
C GLU A 355 -2.30 62.11 23.55
N ASP A 356 -1.79 61.69 22.38
CA ASP A 356 -1.83 62.48 21.14
C ASP A 356 -3.19 62.46 20.42
N TYR A 357 -4.10 61.51 20.71
CA TYR A 357 -5.34 61.33 19.93
C TYR A 357 -6.63 61.31 20.75
N TYR A 358 -6.57 61.08 22.07
CA TYR A 358 -7.75 61.02 22.94
C TYR A 358 -7.55 61.86 24.20
N PRO A 359 -8.38 62.88 24.46
CA PRO A 359 -8.14 63.86 25.52
C PRO A 359 -8.45 63.35 26.94
N LEU A 360 -8.99 62.13 27.10
CA LEU A 360 -9.29 61.55 28.41
C LEU A 360 -8.27 60.46 28.77
N HIS A 361 -7.94 60.36 30.06
CA HIS A 361 -6.95 59.40 30.57
C HIS A 361 -7.41 57.94 30.56
N THR A 362 -8.72 57.69 30.37
CA THR A 362 -9.31 56.35 30.38
C THR A 362 -10.31 56.21 29.24
N TYR A 363 -10.20 55.13 28.47
CA TYR A 363 -11.22 54.76 27.49
C TYR A 363 -12.53 54.33 28.17
N PRO A 364 -13.69 54.57 27.54
CA PRO A 364 -14.94 53.96 27.99
C PRO A 364 -14.87 52.44 27.88
N SER A 365 -15.81 51.72 28.50
CA SER A 365 -15.96 50.29 28.24
C SER A 365 -16.33 50.06 26.78
N PHE A 366 -15.61 49.17 26.10
CA PHE A 366 -15.84 48.80 24.70
C PHE A 366 -15.75 47.28 24.52
N ALA A 367 -16.42 46.74 23.50
CA ALA A 367 -16.25 45.35 23.10
C ALA A 367 -15.01 45.23 22.22
N ILE A 368 -14.19 44.20 22.47
CA ILE A 368 -12.98 43.92 21.68
C ILE A 368 -13.35 43.68 20.21
N GLY A 369 -12.56 44.24 19.30
CA GLY A 369 -12.83 44.25 17.85
C GLY A 369 -12.82 42.90 17.14
N GLN A 370 -12.61 41.79 17.87
CA GLN A 370 -12.59 40.43 17.34
C GLN A 370 -13.99 39.83 17.14
N HIS A 371 -14.93 40.16 18.02
CA HIS A 371 -16.32 39.69 17.95
C HIS A 371 -17.25 40.56 18.78
N TYR A 372 -18.18 41.23 18.13
CA TYR A 372 -19.22 41.98 18.82
C TYR A 372 -20.51 42.03 18.02
N LEU A 373 -21.61 42.22 18.74
CA LEU A 373 -22.97 42.25 18.21
C LEU A 373 -23.58 43.63 18.43
N LEU A 374 -24.30 44.10 17.41
CA LEU A 374 -25.06 45.34 17.41
C LEU A 374 -26.51 45.05 17.04
N SER A 375 -27.45 45.76 17.67
CA SER A 375 -28.80 45.89 17.12
C SER A 375 -28.78 46.75 15.85
N MET A 376 -29.74 46.50 14.96
CA MET A 376 -29.77 47.15 13.65
C MET A 376 -29.98 48.67 13.73
N ASP A 377 -30.62 49.20 14.77
CA ASP A 377 -30.72 50.65 14.99
C ASP A 377 -29.36 51.30 15.28
N CYS A 378 -28.49 50.63 16.04
CA CYS A 378 -27.10 51.04 16.27
C CYS A 378 -26.31 51.03 14.95
N ALA A 379 -26.44 49.96 14.15
CA ALA A 379 -25.83 49.87 12.83
C ALA A 379 -26.28 51.01 11.90
N ARG A 380 -27.60 51.29 11.84
CA ARG A 380 -28.17 52.39 11.04
C ARG A 380 -27.68 53.76 11.49
N PHE A 381 -27.55 53.98 12.79
CA PHE A 381 -27.01 55.24 13.31
C PHE A 381 -25.58 55.47 12.81
N ILE A 382 -24.72 54.46 12.93
CA ILE A 382 -23.33 54.56 12.47
C ILE A 382 -23.28 54.75 10.94
N ALA A 383 -24.05 53.96 10.19
CA ALA A 383 -24.09 54.04 8.73
C ALA A 383 -24.55 55.42 8.23
N LYS A 384 -25.62 55.97 8.80
CA LYS A 384 -26.17 57.29 8.44
C LYS A 384 -25.22 58.44 8.73
N ASN A 385 -24.37 58.30 9.75
CA ASN A 385 -23.46 59.35 10.20
C ASN A 385 -21.99 59.06 9.83
N SER A 386 -21.72 58.06 9.01
CA SER A 386 -20.38 57.52 8.74
C SER A 386 -19.35 58.56 8.28
N GLY A 387 -19.78 59.56 7.50
CA GLY A 387 -18.94 60.67 7.04
C GLY A 387 -18.65 61.76 8.08
N ARG A 388 -19.39 61.78 9.20
CA ARG A 388 -19.20 62.74 10.32
C ARG A 388 -18.52 62.10 11.53
N LEU A 389 -18.65 60.79 11.68
CA LEU A 389 -18.07 60.03 12.79
C LEU A 389 -16.57 59.85 12.55
N HIS A 390 -15.74 60.56 13.28
CA HIS A 390 -14.28 60.39 13.24
C HIS A 390 -13.87 59.13 14.01
N GLY A 391 -12.86 58.44 13.49
CA GLY A 391 -12.23 57.30 14.14
C GLY A 391 -11.12 57.71 15.09
N LEU A 392 -10.77 56.81 16.00
CA LEU A 392 -9.64 56.99 16.91
C LEU A 392 -8.46 56.12 16.47
N GLY A 393 -7.53 56.69 15.69
CA GLY A 393 -6.31 56.00 15.25
C GLY A 393 -6.55 54.66 14.53
N GLY A 394 -7.64 54.55 13.77
CA GLY A 394 -8.00 53.32 13.04
C GLY A 394 -8.59 52.19 13.86
N ALA A 395 -8.67 52.32 15.19
CA ALA A 395 -9.22 51.31 16.09
C ALA A 395 -10.76 51.26 16.00
N ASP A 396 -11.31 50.17 15.45
CA ASP A 396 -12.75 50.01 15.25
C ASP A 396 -13.52 49.79 16.55
N ASP A 397 -12.97 48.99 17.45
CA ASP A 397 -13.53 48.66 18.75
C ASP A 397 -13.82 49.89 19.63
N ILE A 398 -12.84 50.75 19.85
CA ILE A 398 -12.99 51.97 20.64
C ILE A 398 -13.88 52.99 19.92
N SER A 399 -13.73 53.12 18.59
CA SER A 399 -14.52 54.06 17.80
C SER A 399 -16.02 53.74 17.84
N VAL A 400 -16.39 52.48 17.68
CA VAL A 400 -17.79 52.03 17.75
C VAL A 400 -18.40 52.35 19.11
N ALA A 401 -17.69 52.04 20.20
CA ALA A 401 -18.16 52.36 21.55
C ALA A 401 -18.41 53.87 21.72
N LEU A 402 -17.44 54.72 21.32
CA LEU A 402 -17.58 56.18 21.41
C LEU A 402 -18.77 56.71 20.62
N TRP A 403 -19.02 56.17 19.43
CA TRP A 403 -20.17 56.59 18.61
C TRP A 403 -21.49 56.19 19.25
N LEU A 404 -21.57 55.00 19.83
CA LEU A 404 -22.78 54.48 20.48
C LEU A 404 -23.09 55.18 21.82
N LEU A 405 -22.08 55.70 22.52
CA LEU A 405 -22.28 56.54 23.70
C LEU A 405 -23.07 57.82 23.39
N THR A 406 -22.99 58.36 22.17
CA THR A 406 -23.82 59.51 21.77
C THR A 406 -25.31 59.18 21.78
N MET A 407 -25.66 57.90 21.66
CA MET A 407 -27.02 57.38 21.79
C MET A 407 -27.32 56.86 23.20
N GLN A 408 -26.42 56.97 24.18
CA GLN A 408 -26.53 56.32 25.49
C GLN A 408 -26.63 54.79 25.42
N VAL A 409 -25.96 54.18 24.44
CA VAL A 409 -25.81 52.72 24.34
C VAL A 409 -24.45 52.36 24.94
N HIS A 410 -24.42 51.40 25.86
CA HIS A 410 -23.22 50.96 26.55
C HIS A 410 -22.95 49.50 26.22
N VAL A 411 -21.68 49.10 26.22
CA VAL A 411 -21.34 47.70 25.97
C VAL A 411 -21.79 46.81 27.12
N GLU A 412 -22.38 45.68 26.78
CA GLU A 412 -22.69 44.59 27.69
C GLU A 412 -21.67 43.47 27.54
N ASN A 413 -21.00 43.10 28.64
CA ASN A 413 -19.99 42.05 28.62
C ASN A 413 -20.64 40.65 28.61
N THR A 414 -20.32 39.84 27.61
CA THR A 414 -20.72 38.42 27.57
C THR A 414 -19.55 37.49 27.91
N VAL A 415 -19.79 36.51 28.78
CA VAL A 415 -18.81 35.43 29.09
C VAL A 415 -18.80 34.32 28.04
N ALA A 416 -19.76 34.33 27.12
CA ALA A 416 -19.83 33.36 26.03
C ALA A 416 -18.77 33.62 24.94
N PHE A 417 -18.16 34.81 24.95
CA PHE A 417 -17.12 35.22 24.01
C PHE A 417 -15.78 35.31 24.71
N SER A 418 -14.73 34.78 24.09
CA SER A 418 -13.36 34.81 24.61
C SER A 418 -12.36 34.84 23.46
N GLY A 419 -11.11 35.23 23.74
CA GLY A 419 -9.99 35.16 22.80
C GLY A 419 -8.80 34.45 23.44
N LEU A 420 -8.08 33.63 22.68
CA LEU A 420 -6.95 32.84 23.18
C LEU A 420 -5.76 33.69 23.64
N ARG A 421 -5.66 34.96 23.24
CA ARG A 421 -4.64 35.87 23.79
C ARG A 421 -4.84 36.24 25.26
N THR A 422 -6.08 36.20 25.74
CA THR A 422 -6.44 36.76 27.06
C THR A 422 -7.14 35.77 27.99
N GLY A 423 -7.53 34.59 27.49
CA GLY A 423 -8.18 33.54 28.27
C GLY A 423 -7.88 32.14 27.76
N THR A 424 -8.28 31.12 28.52
CA THR A 424 -8.14 29.70 28.15
C THR A 424 -9.35 29.23 27.33
N CYS A 425 -9.17 28.19 26.50
CA CYS A 425 -10.30 27.56 25.81
C CYS A 425 -11.31 27.02 26.83
N GLN A 426 -12.60 27.31 26.65
CA GLN A 426 -13.69 26.79 27.48
C GLN A 426 -14.79 26.16 26.63
N ASN A 427 -15.31 25.01 27.08
CA ASN A 427 -16.27 24.22 26.32
C ASN A 427 -17.64 24.90 26.10
N LYS A 428 -17.99 25.89 26.91
CA LYS A 428 -19.28 26.59 26.85
C LYS A 428 -19.29 27.82 25.95
N LEU A 429 -18.15 28.18 25.34
CA LEU A 429 -18.05 29.37 24.50
C LEU A 429 -18.95 29.27 23.27
N ILE A 430 -19.50 30.41 22.86
CA ILE A 430 -20.20 30.60 21.59
C ILE A 430 -19.21 31.13 20.55
N SER A 431 -18.34 32.06 20.92
CA SER A 431 -17.30 32.59 20.04
C SER A 431 -15.93 32.49 20.72
N LEU A 432 -14.95 31.97 19.98
CA LEU A 432 -13.55 31.89 20.37
C LEU A 432 -12.70 32.58 19.30
N ALA A 433 -11.99 33.64 19.67
CA ALA A 433 -11.09 34.40 18.79
C ALA A 433 -9.60 34.06 18.98
N ASP A 434 -8.76 34.62 18.11
CA ASP A 434 -7.32 34.37 18.01
C ASP A 434 -6.98 32.92 17.61
N VAL A 435 -7.87 32.28 16.86
CA VAL A 435 -7.76 30.88 16.45
C VAL A 435 -7.10 30.79 15.07
N SER A 436 -6.13 29.90 14.89
CA SER A 436 -5.53 29.58 13.60
C SER A 436 -6.54 28.90 12.66
N SER A 437 -6.29 28.94 11.35
CA SER A 437 -7.09 28.20 10.34
C SER A 437 -7.23 26.70 10.67
N PHE A 438 -6.16 26.10 11.20
CA PHE A 438 -6.15 24.73 11.70
C PHE A 438 -7.08 24.57 12.92
N GLY A 439 -6.98 25.47 13.90
CA GLY A 439 -7.82 25.45 15.10
C GLY A 439 -9.31 25.56 14.76
N ILE A 440 -9.69 26.41 13.79
CA ILE A 440 -11.08 26.55 13.33
C ILE A 440 -11.63 25.20 12.82
N ARG A 441 -10.88 24.50 11.97
CA ARG A 441 -11.26 23.17 11.44
C ARG A 441 -11.32 22.10 12.52
N PHE A 442 -10.34 22.09 13.41
CA PHE A 442 -10.25 21.10 14.47
C PHE A 442 -11.42 21.22 15.47
N ILE A 443 -11.72 22.46 15.88
CA ILE A 443 -12.88 22.74 16.75
C ILE A 443 -14.18 22.27 16.07
N HIS A 444 -14.33 22.50 14.77
CA HIS A 444 -15.50 22.04 14.04
C HIS A 444 -15.64 20.51 14.07
N ALA A 445 -14.54 19.81 13.74
CA ALA A 445 -14.51 18.35 13.73
C ALA A 445 -14.87 17.76 15.12
N ASN A 446 -14.36 18.36 16.20
CA ASN A 446 -14.75 17.96 17.55
C ASN A 446 -16.26 18.02 17.75
N LEU A 447 -16.90 19.13 17.36
CA LEU A 447 -18.33 19.32 17.55
C LEU A 447 -19.18 18.39 16.66
N VAL A 448 -18.75 18.15 15.41
CA VAL A 448 -19.38 17.18 14.51
C VAL A 448 -19.32 15.76 15.09
N ASP A 449 -18.17 15.39 15.68
CA ASP A 449 -17.96 14.11 16.37
C ASP A 449 -18.62 14.02 17.75
N LYS A 450 -19.44 15.02 18.13
CA LYS A 450 -20.09 15.14 19.46
C LYS A 450 -19.10 15.18 20.63
N ARG A 451 -17.88 15.65 20.39
CA ARG A 451 -16.85 15.93 21.41
C ARG A 451 -16.97 17.36 21.91
N ALA A 452 -16.29 17.66 23.01
CA ALA A 452 -16.29 18.99 23.59
C ALA A 452 -15.50 19.99 22.71
N LEU A 453 -15.86 21.28 22.73
CA LEU A 453 -15.22 22.31 21.89
C LEU A 453 -13.69 22.32 22.04
N CYS A 454 -13.19 22.23 23.27
CA CYS A 454 -11.78 22.27 23.60
C CYS A 454 -11.13 20.88 23.72
N ASP A 455 -11.78 19.82 23.21
CA ASP A 455 -11.19 18.48 23.18
C ASP A 455 -9.89 18.50 22.35
N GLY A 456 -8.78 18.01 22.91
CA GLY A 456 -7.48 18.06 22.24
C GLY A 456 -6.89 19.46 22.04
N PHE A 457 -7.28 20.45 22.86
CA PHE A 457 -6.74 21.82 22.78
C PHE A 457 -5.21 21.85 22.90
N ASP A 458 -4.54 22.43 21.90
CA ASP A 458 -3.11 22.72 21.88
C ASP A 458 -2.89 24.23 21.69
N GLU A 459 -2.27 24.87 22.70
CA GLU A 459 -2.12 26.33 22.74
C GLU A 459 -1.22 26.87 21.61
N VAL A 460 -0.28 26.08 21.10
CA VAL A 460 0.66 26.50 20.06
C VAL A 460 0.03 26.34 18.67
N ALA A 461 -0.64 25.21 18.42
CA ALA A 461 -1.26 24.92 17.14
C ALA A 461 -2.55 25.71 16.89
N TRP A 462 -3.30 26.03 17.94
CA TRP A 462 -4.59 26.71 17.80
C TRP A 462 -4.48 28.24 17.84
N GLN A 463 -3.38 28.83 18.32
CA GLN A 463 -3.25 30.28 18.47
C GLN A 463 -2.58 30.95 17.25
N ARG A 464 -3.18 32.02 16.70
CA ARG A 464 -2.74 32.72 15.48
C ARG A 464 -1.28 33.23 15.47
N ASN A 465 -0.64 33.49 16.63
CA ASN A 465 0.59 34.32 16.71
C ASN A 465 1.84 33.68 17.39
N LYS A 466 1.83 32.40 17.78
CA LYS A 466 3.02 31.77 18.44
C LYS A 466 4.00 31.08 17.47
N THR A 467 3.73 31.04 16.18
CA THR A 467 4.59 30.39 15.16
C THR A 467 5.78 31.24 14.67
N ASN A 468 5.97 32.46 15.20
CA ASN A 468 7.10 33.33 14.84
C ASN A 468 8.34 33.21 15.75
N ALA A 469 8.39 32.23 16.65
CA ALA A 469 9.64 31.89 17.33
C ALA A 469 10.53 31.07 16.38
N GLU A 470 11.71 31.61 16.10
CA GLU A 470 12.84 30.96 15.42
C GLU A 470 13.03 29.52 15.89
N VAL A 471 12.47 28.57 15.14
CA VAL A 471 12.96 27.20 15.11
C VAL A 471 13.71 27.08 13.78
N ASP A 472 15.04 27.10 13.88
CA ASP A 472 15.94 26.67 12.81
C ASP A 472 15.39 25.40 12.15
N SER A 473 14.85 25.57 10.94
CA SER A 473 14.42 24.46 10.10
C SER A 473 15.42 24.38 8.95
N PRO A 474 16.16 23.26 8.79
CA PRO A 474 17.01 23.08 7.63
C PRO A 474 16.13 23.00 6.38
N SER A 475 16.60 23.75 5.39
CA SER A 475 16.18 23.91 4.00
C SER A 475 15.55 22.68 3.31
N HIS A 476 14.62 23.00 2.40
CA HIS A 476 14.00 22.18 1.35
C HIS A 476 12.80 21.32 1.78
N SER A 477 11.59 21.84 1.55
CA SER A 477 10.33 21.11 1.66
C SER A 477 9.65 20.98 0.30
N SER A 478 10.06 19.99 -0.48
CA SER A 478 9.18 19.37 -1.49
C SER A 478 8.36 18.25 -0.81
N PHE A 479 7.28 17.75 -1.42
CA PHE A 479 6.52 16.60 -0.89
C PHE A 479 7.41 15.37 -0.60
N ALA A 480 8.53 15.22 -1.32
CA ALA A 480 9.58 14.23 -1.04
C ALA A 480 10.27 14.40 0.33
N SER A 481 9.98 15.47 1.08
CA SER A 481 10.50 15.74 2.43
C SER A 481 9.58 15.26 3.56
N LEU A 482 8.31 14.93 3.28
CA LEU A 482 7.36 14.44 4.30
C LEU A 482 7.52 12.94 4.55
N VAL A 483 7.82 12.18 3.49
CA VAL A 483 7.99 10.73 3.56
C VAL A 483 9.32 10.35 2.92
N GLU A 484 10.18 9.71 3.70
CA GLU A 484 11.41 9.08 3.20
C GLU A 484 11.12 7.61 2.89
N ILE A 485 11.38 7.23 1.64
CA ILE A 485 11.20 5.87 1.11
C ILE A 485 12.57 5.27 0.84
N GLN A 486 12.91 4.23 1.59
CA GLN A 486 14.11 3.43 1.38
C GLN A 486 13.68 2.01 0.96
N ALA A 487 14.40 1.38 0.03
CA ALA A 487 14.13 0.01 -0.39
C ALA A 487 15.41 -0.81 -0.41
N TYR A 488 15.32 -2.07 0.02
CA TYR A 488 16.43 -3.02 -0.01
C TYR A 488 15.96 -4.40 -0.45
N VAL A 489 16.83 -5.13 -1.14
CA VAL A 489 16.64 -6.54 -1.49
C VAL A 489 17.29 -7.37 -0.39
N HIS A 490 16.59 -8.38 0.10
CA HIS A 490 17.13 -9.32 1.08
C HIS A 490 18.08 -10.32 0.41
N ASP A 491 19.00 -10.87 1.19
CA ASP A 491 19.87 -11.93 0.71
C ASP A 491 19.04 -13.20 0.45
N LEU A 492 19.21 -13.79 -0.73
CA LEU A 492 18.55 -15.05 -1.07
C LEU A 492 19.06 -16.19 -0.18
N GLU A 493 20.27 -16.09 0.37
CA GLU A 493 20.77 -17.03 1.37
C GLU A 493 19.83 -17.11 2.60
N ASP A 494 19.18 -15.99 2.96
CA ASP A 494 18.24 -15.91 4.08
C ASP A 494 16.79 -16.22 3.66
N THR A 495 16.32 -15.66 2.55
CA THR A 495 14.88 -15.64 2.19
C THR A 495 14.45 -16.73 1.22
N GLU A 496 15.36 -17.41 0.52
CA GLU A 496 15.11 -18.41 -0.55
C GLU A 496 14.42 -17.87 -1.82
N TYR A 497 13.63 -16.82 -1.69
CA TYR A 497 12.94 -16.14 -2.79
C TYR A 497 13.28 -14.66 -2.80
N LEU A 498 13.09 -14.02 -3.95
CA LEU A 498 13.34 -12.61 -4.12
C LEU A 498 12.36 -11.79 -3.25
N LEU A 499 12.89 -11.20 -2.18
CA LEU A 499 12.14 -10.37 -1.25
C LEU A 499 12.70 -8.96 -1.24
N ILE A 500 11.83 -7.99 -1.45
CA ILE A 500 12.15 -6.57 -1.34
C ILE A 500 11.41 -6.04 -0.11
N THR A 501 12.04 -5.15 0.65
CA THR A 501 11.36 -4.44 1.72
C THR A 501 11.59 -2.96 1.57
N THR A 502 10.49 -2.21 1.54
CA THR A 502 10.50 -0.76 1.62
C THR A 502 10.24 -0.32 3.05
N VAL A 503 11.05 0.63 3.52
CA VAL A 503 10.81 1.37 4.74
C VAL A 503 10.23 2.72 4.36
N VAL A 504 9.03 2.99 4.87
CA VAL A 504 8.35 4.28 4.74
C VAL A 504 8.48 4.98 6.08
N SER A 505 9.10 6.15 6.12
CA SER A 505 9.32 6.90 7.36
C SER A 505 9.01 8.37 7.18
N THR A 506 8.80 9.09 8.28
CA THR A 506 8.67 10.56 8.28
C THR A 506 9.72 11.12 9.23
N ARG A 507 10.00 12.43 9.18
CA ARG A 507 10.99 13.07 10.08
C ARG A 507 10.69 12.87 11.58
N GLY A 508 9.45 12.55 11.95
CA GLY A 508 9.01 12.43 13.35
C GLY A 508 8.54 11.04 13.79
N SER A 509 8.48 10.05 12.89
CA SER A 509 7.91 8.72 13.18
C SER A 509 8.86 7.59 12.75
N ALA A 510 8.89 6.52 13.56
CA ALA A 510 9.62 5.31 13.20
C ALA A 510 9.10 4.73 11.88
N GLY A 511 10.01 4.24 11.02
CA GLY A 511 9.66 3.73 9.71
C GLY A 511 8.85 2.44 9.76
N VAL A 512 7.79 2.37 8.94
CA VAL A 512 7.00 1.15 8.72
C VAL A 512 7.63 0.37 7.58
N LYS A 513 7.78 -0.95 7.78
CA LYS A 513 8.32 -1.87 6.78
C LYS A 513 7.18 -2.50 5.99
N VAL A 514 7.31 -2.48 4.66
CA VAL A 514 6.38 -3.10 3.72
C VAL A 514 7.16 -4.05 2.83
N SER A 515 6.83 -5.33 2.89
CA SER A 515 7.46 -6.38 2.07
C SER A 515 6.81 -6.47 0.68
N TYR A 516 7.60 -6.85 -0.32
CA TYR A 516 7.20 -7.04 -1.72
C TYR A 516 7.85 -8.29 -2.31
N HIS A 517 7.05 -9.14 -2.94
CA HIS A 517 7.49 -10.36 -3.60
C HIS A 517 7.20 -10.23 -5.11
N PRO A 518 8.21 -9.94 -5.95
CA PRO A 518 7.97 -9.62 -7.36
C PRO A 518 7.31 -10.71 -8.21
N SER A 519 7.41 -11.98 -7.79
CA SER A 519 6.73 -13.11 -8.45
C SER A 519 5.30 -13.35 -7.94
N ALA A 520 4.95 -12.81 -6.77
CA ALA A 520 3.67 -13.10 -6.10
C ALA A 520 2.76 -11.89 -5.92
N GLU A 521 3.22 -10.70 -6.28
CA GLU A 521 2.46 -9.46 -6.16
C GLU A 521 2.79 -8.49 -7.29
N THR A 522 1.78 -7.78 -7.82
CA THR A 522 1.99 -6.72 -8.82
C THR A 522 2.52 -5.45 -8.16
N PHE A 523 3.32 -4.67 -8.90
CA PHE A 523 3.81 -3.39 -8.38
C PHE A 523 2.69 -2.42 -8.01
N ARG A 524 1.57 -2.44 -8.75
CA ARG A 524 0.36 -1.63 -8.45
C ARG A 524 -0.24 -2.00 -7.09
N ALA A 525 -0.40 -3.30 -6.80
CA ALA A 525 -0.90 -3.74 -5.50
C ALA A 525 0.07 -3.34 -4.37
N TYR A 526 1.36 -3.53 -4.61
CA TYR A 526 2.41 -3.18 -3.67
C TYR A 526 2.46 -1.67 -3.36
N SER A 527 2.50 -0.81 -4.38
CA SER A 527 2.57 0.64 -4.22
C SER A 527 1.36 1.22 -3.49
N ARG A 528 0.17 0.63 -3.71
CA ARG A 528 -1.04 0.97 -2.94
C ARG A 528 -0.90 0.63 -1.45
N ARG A 529 -0.30 -0.51 -1.10
CA ARG A 529 -0.01 -0.85 0.32
C ARG A 529 1.02 0.10 0.93
N VAL A 530 2.09 0.41 0.20
CA VAL A 530 3.08 1.42 0.64
C VAL A 530 2.42 2.77 0.87
N CYS A 531 1.53 3.21 -0.03
CA CYS A 531 0.81 4.45 0.17
C CYS A 531 -0.03 4.38 1.46
N LEU A 532 -0.80 3.31 1.68
CA LEU A 532 -1.63 3.18 2.86
C LEU A 532 -0.83 3.33 4.16
N GLU A 533 0.33 2.69 4.26
CA GLU A 533 1.21 2.83 5.42
C GLU A 533 1.74 4.26 5.57
N ALA A 534 2.11 4.90 4.45
CA ALA A 534 2.51 6.32 4.46
C ALA A 534 1.38 7.21 5.00
N ARG A 535 0.11 6.93 4.62
CA ARG A 535 -1.05 7.69 5.08
C ARG A 535 -1.26 7.57 6.59
N ILE A 536 -1.06 6.37 7.15
CA ILE A 536 -1.16 6.13 8.60
C ILE A 536 -0.08 6.93 9.34
N LEU A 537 1.15 6.94 8.83
CA LEU A 537 2.27 7.64 9.45
C LEU A 537 2.15 9.16 9.45
N ILE A 538 1.47 9.74 8.45
CA ILE A 538 1.33 11.20 8.32
C ILE A 538 0.25 11.76 9.28
N HIS A 539 -0.59 10.92 9.89
CA HIS A 539 -1.53 11.15 11.00
C HIS A 539 -2.50 12.38 10.94
N ASN A 540 -2.29 13.37 10.09
CA ASN A 540 -2.90 14.70 10.19
C ASN A 540 -3.20 15.40 8.85
N THR A 541 -2.96 14.76 7.71
CA THR A 541 -3.41 15.27 6.40
C THR A 541 -4.24 14.18 5.79
N ASN A 542 -5.54 14.37 5.54
CA ASN A 542 -6.32 13.47 4.67
C ASN A 542 -5.66 13.50 3.28
N PRO A 543 -4.77 12.54 2.96
CA PRO A 543 -3.81 12.75 1.90
C PRO A 543 -4.46 12.29 0.59
N LYS A 544 -4.71 13.27 -0.28
CA LYS A 544 -5.41 13.12 -1.57
C LYS A 544 -4.74 12.10 -2.48
N SER A 545 -5.46 11.57 -3.46
CA SER A 545 -4.98 10.48 -4.32
C SER A 545 -3.76 10.79 -5.18
N TRP A 546 -3.56 12.05 -5.56
CA TRP A 546 -2.33 12.48 -6.25
C TRP A 546 -1.07 12.25 -5.39
N MET A 547 -1.17 12.22 -4.05
CA MET A 547 -0.05 11.90 -3.15
C MET A 547 0.35 10.43 -3.26
N CYS A 548 -0.62 9.51 -3.39
CA CYS A 548 -0.32 8.09 -3.62
C CYS A 548 0.34 7.88 -4.98
N HIS A 549 -0.05 8.65 -6.00
CA HIS A 549 0.60 8.61 -7.30
C HIS A 549 2.07 9.03 -7.19
N GLY A 550 2.37 10.13 -6.48
CA GLY A 550 3.75 10.55 -6.22
C GLY A 550 4.58 9.54 -5.41
N ILE A 551 3.97 8.87 -4.42
CA ILE A 551 4.60 7.77 -3.68
C ILE A 551 4.90 6.59 -4.61
N ALA A 552 3.95 6.19 -5.45
CA ALA A 552 4.12 5.09 -6.39
C ALA A 552 5.23 5.38 -7.41
N GLN A 553 5.28 6.59 -7.97
CA GLN A 553 6.36 7.03 -8.87
C GLN A 553 7.73 6.97 -8.17
N THR A 554 7.84 7.58 -6.98
CA THR A 554 9.09 7.58 -6.21
C THR A 554 9.54 6.16 -5.87
N LEU A 555 8.61 5.32 -5.43
CA LEU A 555 8.85 3.91 -5.12
C LEU A 555 9.34 3.15 -6.36
N ARG A 556 8.74 3.40 -7.53
CA ARG A 556 9.11 2.74 -8.79
C ARG A 556 10.53 3.09 -9.17
N THR A 557 10.88 4.39 -9.16
CA THR A 557 12.24 4.85 -9.43
C THR A 557 13.24 4.21 -8.48
N ARG A 558 12.95 4.19 -7.16
CA ARG A 558 13.85 3.56 -6.17
C ARG A 558 14.04 2.07 -6.40
N ILE A 559 12.99 1.35 -6.76
CA ILE A 559 13.06 -0.09 -7.03
C ILE A 559 13.78 -0.38 -8.35
N GLN A 560 13.63 0.46 -9.37
CA GLN A 560 14.39 0.37 -10.63
C GLN A 560 15.88 0.64 -10.41
N GLU A 561 16.24 1.68 -9.65
CA GLU A 561 17.63 1.93 -9.24
C GLU A 561 18.22 0.75 -8.46
N LEU A 562 17.44 0.16 -7.55
CA LEU A 562 17.84 -1.00 -6.78
C LEU A 562 18.05 -2.23 -7.66
N PHE A 563 17.14 -2.48 -8.63
CA PHE A 563 17.29 -3.55 -9.62
C PHE A 563 18.61 -3.42 -10.37
N HIS A 564 18.90 -2.24 -10.95
CA HIS A 564 20.14 -2.04 -11.71
C HIS A 564 21.40 -2.22 -10.85
N ARG A 565 21.36 -1.88 -9.56
CA ARG A 565 22.47 -2.16 -8.64
C ARG A 565 22.67 -3.67 -8.43
N VAL A 566 21.59 -4.41 -8.17
CA VAL A 566 21.65 -5.87 -7.99
C VAL A 566 22.17 -6.56 -9.25
N GLU A 567 21.66 -6.15 -10.41
CA GLU A 567 22.10 -6.63 -11.72
C GLU A 567 23.59 -6.36 -11.96
N ALA A 568 24.07 -5.14 -11.66
CA ALA A 568 25.47 -4.76 -11.86
C ALA A 568 26.43 -5.48 -10.91
N ILE A 569 26.00 -5.76 -9.66
CA ILE A 569 26.80 -6.53 -8.69
C ILE A 569 26.87 -8.00 -9.11
N GLY A 570 25.81 -8.53 -9.72
CA GLY A 570 25.71 -9.93 -10.10
C GLY A 570 25.60 -10.88 -8.89
N SER A 571 25.11 -10.39 -7.74
CA SER A 571 24.92 -11.19 -6.52
C SER A 571 23.74 -12.14 -6.60
N ILE A 572 22.79 -11.88 -7.51
CA ILE A 572 21.61 -12.71 -7.76
C ILE A 572 21.68 -13.22 -9.21
N GLY A 573 21.51 -14.52 -9.38
CA GLY A 573 21.53 -15.17 -10.70
C GLY A 573 20.36 -14.73 -11.59
N PRO A 574 20.53 -14.77 -12.93
CA PRO A 574 19.53 -14.26 -13.87
C PRO A 574 18.18 -14.99 -13.79
N GLY A 575 18.15 -16.26 -13.36
CA GLY A 575 16.90 -17.01 -13.14
C GLY A 575 15.94 -16.34 -12.17
N PHE A 576 16.45 -15.65 -11.14
CA PHE A 576 15.62 -14.95 -10.15
C PHE A 576 15.30 -13.49 -10.54
N LEU A 577 15.96 -12.94 -11.56
CA LEU A 577 15.84 -11.52 -11.94
C LEU A 577 14.92 -11.28 -13.13
N GLU A 578 14.81 -12.24 -14.05
CA GLU A 578 14.15 -11.98 -15.34
C GLU A 578 12.63 -11.76 -15.24
N LEU A 579 11.94 -12.48 -14.34
CA LEU A 579 10.53 -12.21 -14.06
C LEU A 579 10.34 -10.84 -13.40
N TRP A 580 11.19 -10.49 -12.43
CA TRP A 580 11.16 -9.17 -11.80
C TRP A 580 11.43 -8.05 -12.81
N ARG A 581 12.39 -8.25 -13.73
CA ARG A 581 12.68 -7.30 -14.81
C ARG A 581 11.45 -7.07 -15.68
N HIS A 582 10.79 -8.15 -16.12
CA HIS A 582 9.57 -8.04 -16.92
C HIS A 582 8.49 -7.24 -16.19
N ASN A 583 8.17 -7.63 -14.96
CA ASN A 583 7.13 -7.00 -14.16
C ASN A 583 7.43 -5.52 -13.83
N LEU A 584 8.70 -5.13 -13.75
CA LEU A 584 9.10 -3.77 -13.38
C LEU A 584 9.28 -2.82 -14.58
N PHE A 585 9.74 -3.33 -15.73
CA PHE A 585 10.13 -2.50 -16.88
C PHE A 585 9.27 -2.68 -18.12
N VAL A 586 8.59 -3.83 -18.27
CA VAL A 586 7.83 -4.17 -19.50
C VAL A 586 6.32 -4.19 -19.23
N ALA A 587 5.90 -4.74 -18.10
CA ALA A 587 4.49 -4.88 -17.78
C ALA A 587 3.77 -3.53 -17.63
N ASN A 588 2.59 -3.45 -18.24
CA ASN A 588 1.56 -2.46 -17.93
C ASN A 588 0.95 -2.81 -16.57
N GLU A 589 1.24 -2.00 -15.57
CA GLU A 589 0.80 -2.21 -14.18
C GLU A 589 -0.72 -2.19 -14.00
N ASP A 590 -1.44 -1.69 -15.01
CA ASP A 590 -2.87 -1.46 -14.97
C ASP A 590 -3.65 -2.63 -15.58
N ALA A 591 -2.95 -3.50 -16.32
CA ALA A 591 -3.54 -4.71 -16.88
C ALA A 591 -3.67 -5.81 -15.82
N SER A 592 -4.73 -6.62 -15.92
CA SER A 592 -4.90 -7.81 -15.08
C SER A 592 -3.72 -8.77 -15.22
N PRO A 593 -3.16 -9.32 -14.13
CA PRO A 593 -2.01 -10.21 -14.22
C PRO A 593 -2.36 -11.52 -14.92
N LEU A 594 -1.37 -12.15 -15.55
CA LEU A 594 -1.37 -13.56 -15.92
C LEU A 594 -0.86 -14.35 -14.71
N ILE A 595 -1.59 -15.37 -14.27
CA ILE A 595 -1.32 -16.08 -13.02
C ILE A 595 -1.03 -17.56 -13.30
N VAL A 596 0.15 -17.99 -12.85
CA VAL A 596 0.56 -19.39 -12.83
C VAL A 596 0.54 -19.86 -11.38
N GLY A 597 -0.43 -20.70 -11.05
CA GLY A 597 -0.54 -21.34 -9.73
C GLY A 597 0.27 -22.64 -9.68
N TYR A 598 0.91 -22.93 -8.56
CA TYR A 598 1.56 -24.22 -8.36
C TYR A 598 1.41 -24.79 -6.94
N THR A 599 1.38 -26.11 -6.82
CA THR A 599 1.29 -26.81 -5.53
C THR A 599 2.54 -26.66 -4.67
N THR A 600 2.44 -26.84 -3.36
CA THR A 600 3.62 -26.77 -2.48
C THR A 600 4.68 -27.81 -2.85
N GLU A 601 4.22 -28.98 -3.31
CA GLU A 601 5.03 -30.13 -3.71
C GLU A 601 5.82 -29.87 -5.01
N SER A 602 5.47 -28.84 -5.79
CA SER A 602 6.20 -28.41 -6.99
C SER A 602 7.11 -27.21 -6.74
N SER A 603 7.29 -26.76 -5.49
CA SER A 603 8.07 -25.56 -5.16
C SER A 603 9.55 -25.65 -5.54
N TYR A 604 10.11 -26.86 -5.61
CA TYR A 604 11.49 -27.11 -6.05
C TYR A 604 11.75 -26.64 -7.50
N ALA A 605 10.70 -26.50 -8.31
CA ALA A 605 10.76 -26.03 -9.69
C ALA A 605 10.17 -24.61 -9.88
N SER A 606 9.92 -23.87 -8.79
CA SER A 606 9.31 -22.53 -8.84
C SER A 606 10.05 -21.58 -9.77
N VAL A 607 11.38 -21.48 -9.67
CA VAL A 607 12.21 -20.63 -10.55
C VAL A 607 12.17 -21.11 -12.01
N VAL A 608 12.03 -22.41 -12.24
CA VAL A 608 11.83 -22.96 -13.60
C VAL A 608 10.50 -22.43 -14.17
N PHE A 609 9.43 -22.44 -13.38
CA PHE A 609 8.14 -21.88 -13.79
C PHE A 609 8.22 -20.38 -14.04
N GLU A 610 8.87 -19.62 -13.15
CA GLU A 610 9.11 -18.19 -13.35
C GLU A 610 9.77 -17.90 -14.70
N CYS A 611 10.84 -18.63 -15.05
CA CYS A 611 11.55 -18.41 -16.30
C CYS A 611 10.77 -18.88 -17.53
N ILE A 612 10.15 -20.08 -17.48
CA ILE A 612 9.35 -20.62 -18.59
C ILE A 612 8.19 -19.69 -18.90
N PHE A 613 7.38 -19.33 -17.92
CA PHE A 613 6.17 -18.55 -18.16
C PHE A 613 6.47 -17.07 -18.42
N LYS A 614 7.58 -16.53 -17.87
CA LYS A 614 8.11 -15.24 -18.35
C LYS A 614 8.43 -15.30 -19.84
N ALA A 615 9.12 -16.34 -20.31
CA ALA A 615 9.46 -16.47 -21.72
C ALA A 615 8.22 -16.67 -22.60
N ILE A 616 7.24 -17.49 -22.17
CA ILE A 616 5.99 -17.71 -22.91
C ILE A 616 5.21 -16.40 -23.06
N PHE A 617 5.06 -15.63 -21.98
CA PHE A 617 4.22 -14.43 -21.97
C PHE A 617 5.00 -13.14 -22.25
N GLU A 618 6.26 -13.18 -22.68
CA GLU A 618 7.07 -11.97 -22.87
C GLU A 618 6.50 -11.01 -23.93
N SER A 619 5.73 -11.53 -24.89
CA SER A 619 5.02 -10.76 -25.91
C SER A 619 3.83 -9.99 -25.32
N HIS A 620 3.33 -10.42 -24.16
CA HIS A 620 2.23 -9.76 -23.46
C HIS A 620 2.78 -8.64 -22.59
N THR A 621 2.16 -7.46 -22.65
CA THR A 621 2.44 -6.34 -21.74
C THR A 621 1.73 -6.49 -20.39
N ARG A 622 1.30 -7.70 -20.01
CA ARG A 622 0.61 -7.96 -18.74
C ARG A 622 1.63 -8.32 -17.64
N PRO A 623 1.36 -8.00 -16.36
CA PRO A 623 2.14 -8.52 -15.25
C PRO A 623 2.02 -10.05 -15.18
N ILE A 624 3.08 -10.74 -14.80
CA ILE A 624 3.11 -12.20 -14.69
C ILE A 624 3.36 -12.56 -13.22
N LEU A 625 2.47 -13.37 -12.65
CA LEU A 625 2.59 -13.88 -11.28
C LEU A 625 2.76 -15.38 -11.31
N VAL A 626 3.72 -15.90 -10.55
CA VAL A 626 3.96 -17.33 -10.36
C VAL A 626 3.88 -17.60 -8.87
N VAL A 627 2.75 -18.16 -8.44
CA VAL A 627 2.33 -18.15 -7.04
C VAL A 627 2.05 -19.55 -6.51
N PRO A 628 2.46 -19.85 -5.26
CA PRO A 628 1.97 -21.04 -4.56
C PRO A 628 0.45 -21.03 -4.46
N GLU A 629 -0.19 -22.20 -4.53
CA GLU A 629 -1.65 -22.35 -4.47
C GLU A 629 -2.27 -21.66 -3.26
N LYS A 630 -1.59 -21.69 -2.11
CA LYS A 630 -2.04 -21.00 -0.91
C LYS A 630 -2.16 -19.49 -1.11
N VAL A 631 -1.21 -18.88 -1.83
CA VAL A 631 -1.20 -17.44 -2.14
C VAL A 631 -2.25 -17.14 -3.19
N LEU A 632 -2.35 -17.97 -4.24
CA LEU A 632 -3.40 -17.91 -5.25
C LEU A 632 -4.79 -17.82 -4.60
N ARG A 633 -5.15 -18.79 -3.76
CA ARG A 633 -6.49 -18.84 -3.12
C ARG A 633 -6.77 -17.67 -2.19
N LEU A 634 -5.75 -17.17 -1.49
CA LEU A 634 -5.92 -16.08 -0.53
C LEU A 634 -6.12 -14.71 -1.20
N TYR A 635 -5.51 -14.47 -2.35
CA TYR A 635 -5.40 -13.12 -2.92
C TYR A 635 -5.90 -12.98 -4.35
N TYR A 636 -5.99 -14.09 -5.10
CA TYR A 636 -6.27 -14.10 -6.54
C TYR A 636 -7.41 -15.05 -6.95
N GLY A 637 -8.07 -15.69 -5.97
CA GLY A 637 -9.16 -16.65 -6.21
C GLY A 637 -8.66 -18.03 -6.66
N SER A 638 -9.54 -18.84 -7.23
CA SER A 638 -9.26 -20.23 -7.63
C SER A 638 -9.08 -20.45 -9.15
N ASN A 639 -8.90 -19.39 -9.94
CA ASN A 639 -8.87 -19.49 -11.41
C ASN A 639 -7.57 -18.91 -12.00
N PRO A 640 -6.42 -19.57 -11.82
CA PRO A 640 -5.19 -19.16 -12.49
C PRO A 640 -5.29 -19.42 -14.00
N ASP A 641 -4.50 -18.72 -14.82
CA ASP A 641 -4.38 -19.02 -16.26
C ASP A 641 -3.76 -20.41 -16.48
N VAL A 642 -2.77 -20.76 -15.64
CA VAL A 642 -2.13 -22.08 -15.63
C VAL A 642 -2.00 -22.60 -14.20
N PHE A 643 -2.33 -23.87 -13.96
CA PHE A 643 -2.12 -24.55 -12.69
C PHE A 643 -1.18 -25.75 -12.84
N ILE A 644 -0.17 -25.84 -11.99
CA ILE A 644 0.87 -26.87 -12.04
C ILE A 644 0.89 -27.64 -10.73
N PHE A 645 0.59 -28.94 -10.78
CA PHE A 645 0.69 -29.80 -9.60
C PHE A 645 1.79 -30.84 -9.76
N SER A 646 2.42 -31.18 -8.64
CA SER A 646 3.48 -32.18 -8.61
C SER A 646 2.89 -33.58 -8.48
N ILE A 647 3.54 -34.53 -9.14
CA ILE A 647 3.38 -35.96 -8.89
C ILE A 647 4.63 -36.52 -8.18
N PHE A 648 5.29 -35.70 -7.33
CA PHE A 648 6.59 -35.97 -6.71
C PHE A 648 6.54 -36.46 -5.24
N ASP A 649 7.18 -37.63 -5.02
CA ASP A 649 7.94 -38.13 -3.84
C ASP A 649 7.24 -38.74 -2.59
N ALA A 650 7.86 -39.83 -2.11
CA ALA A 650 7.71 -40.56 -0.83
C ALA A 650 6.38 -41.27 -0.48
N ASP A 651 5.61 -41.71 -1.48
CA ASP A 651 4.60 -42.80 -1.46
C ASP A 651 3.57 -42.59 -2.58
N CYS A 652 3.54 -41.41 -3.24
CA CYS A 652 2.65 -41.10 -4.37
C CYS A 652 3.13 -41.78 -5.66
N GLU A 653 3.00 -43.10 -5.72
CA GLU A 653 3.08 -43.83 -6.99
C GLU A 653 1.64 -43.93 -7.53
N PRO A 654 1.29 -43.25 -8.64
CA PRO A 654 -0.09 -43.19 -9.13
C PRO A 654 -0.70 -44.60 -9.18
N MET A 655 0.07 -45.56 -9.69
CA MET A 655 -0.34 -46.95 -9.85
C MET A 655 -0.64 -47.72 -8.57
N THR A 656 -0.07 -47.33 -7.42
CA THR A 656 -0.11 -48.16 -6.19
C THR A 656 -0.63 -47.43 -4.95
N ASN A 657 -0.81 -46.10 -5.02
CA ASN A 657 -1.29 -45.29 -3.90
C ASN A 657 -2.60 -44.58 -4.25
N ASP A 658 -3.70 -45.03 -3.64
CA ASP A 658 -5.04 -44.46 -3.82
C ASP A 658 -5.11 -42.96 -3.45
N GLY A 659 -4.33 -42.51 -2.46
CA GLY A 659 -4.26 -41.09 -2.10
C GLY A 659 -3.64 -40.22 -3.20
N CYS A 660 -2.74 -40.80 -4.01
CA CYS A 660 -2.18 -40.14 -5.18
C CYS A 660 -3.26 -39.93 -6.26
N HIS A 661 -4.09 -40.95 -6.51
CA HIS A 661 -5.22 -40.85 -7.43
C HIS A 661 -6.27 -39.83 -6.98
N GLU A 662 -6.61 -39.81 -5.69
CA GLU A 662 -7.55 -38.84 -5.13
C GLU A 662 -7.04 -37.40 -5.27
N MET A 663 -5.74 -37.17 -5.01
CA MET A 663 -5.11 -35.86 -5.17
C MET A 663 -5.14 -35.38 -6.63
N ILE A 664 -4.79 -36.26 -7.58
CA ILE A 664 -4.82 -35.92 -9.01
C ILE A 664 -6.26 -35.59 -9.43
N ALA A 665 -7.22 -36.45 -9.06
CA ALA A 665 -8.63 -36.24 -9.37
C ALA A 665 -9.16 -34.92 -8.79
N TYR A 666 -8.75 -34.58 -7.56
CA TYR A 666 -9.08 -33.31 -6.92
C TYR A 666 -8.61 -32.11 -7.76
N TYR A 667 -7.35 -32.06 -8.17
CA TYR A 667 -6.83 -30.93 -8.96
C TYR A 667 -7.44 -30.86 -10.37
N MET A 668 -7.74 -32.00 -10.99
CA MET A 668 -8.48 -32.03 -12.25
C MET A 668 -9.88 -31.43 -12.09
N GLN A 669 -10.59 -31.78 -11.02
CA GLN A 669 -11.94 -31.27 -10.77
C GLN A 669 -11.93 -29.79 -10.41
N GLU A 670 -10.97 -29.34 -9.61
CA GLU A 670 -10.88 -27.94 -9.16
C GLU A 670 -10.51 -27.00 -10.31
N TYR A 671 -9.49 -27.34 -11.09
CA TYR A 671 -8.87 -26.40 -12.05
C TYR A 671 -9.17 -26.71 -13.51
N LEU A 672 -9.23 -28.00 -13.91
CA LEU A 672 -9.45 -28.36 -15.31
C LEU A 672 -10.94 -28.45 -15.67
N TYR A 673 -11.77 -28.91 -14.72
CA TYR A 673 -13.22 -29.10 -14.90
C TYR A 673 -14.05 -28.42 -13.81
N PRO A 674 -13.87 -27.10 -13.58
CA PRO A 674 -14.64 -26.39 -12.58
C PRO A 674 -16.13 -26.43 -12.91
N VAL A 675 -16.97 -26.30 -11.89
CA VAL A 675 -18.44 -26.29 -12.00
C VAL A 675 -18.91 -25.20 -12.99
N GLU A 676 -18.24 -24.06 -13.02
CA GLU A 676 -18.43 -22.98 -13.99
C GLU A 676 -17.38 -23.07 -15.10
N LYS A 677 -17.79 -23.49 -16.31
CA LYS A 677 -16.86 -23.80 -17.42
C LYS A 677 -15.99 -22.63 -17.88
N ASP A 678 -16.46 -21.39 -17.71
CA ASP A 678 -15.71 -20.19 -18.12
C ASP A 678 -14.51 -19.90 -17.20
N ARG A 679 -14.31 -20.71 -16.16
CA ARG A 679 -13.23 -20.60 -15.17
C ARG A 679 -12.13 -21.66 -15.31
N ALA A 680 -12.18 -22.50 -16.33
CA ALA A 680 -11.24 -23.59 -16.50
C ALA A 680 -9.81 -23.10 -16.78
N SER A 681 -8.86 -23.53 -15.95
CA SER A 681 -7.43 -23.27 -16.11
C SER A 681 -6.80 -24.25 -17.10
N LYS A 682 -5.65 -23.88 -17.67
CA LYS A 682 -4.74 -24.87 -18.27
C LYS A 682 -4.02 -25.60 -17.14
N VAL A 683 -3.96 -26.93 -17.21
CA VAL A 683 -3.35 -27.74 -16.13
C VAL A 683 -2.13 -28.49 -16.67
N MET A 684 -1.09 -28.59 -15.85
CA MET A 684 0.14 -29.33 -16.14
C MET A 684 0.62 -30.14 -14.93
N MET A 685 1.22 -31.29 -15.20
CA MET A 685 1.88 -32.12 -14.19
C MET A 685 3.40 -31.90 -14.22
N ILE A 686 4.07 -32.08 -13.09
CA ILE A 686 5.54 -32.19 -13.03
C ILE A 686 5.98 -33.39 -12.20
N SER A 687 6.98 -34.14 -12.66
CA SER A 687 7.66 -35.18 -11.87
C SER A 687 9.09 -34.77 -11.55
N GLY A 688 9.53 -35.03 -10.32
CA GLY A 688 10.94 -34.86 -9.90
C GLY A 688 11.68 -36.19 -9.69
N GLU A 689 10.98 -37.32 -9.63
CA GLU A 689 11.55 -38.67 -9.58
C GLU A 689 11.15 -39.46 -10.83
N ALA A 690 11.84 -40.58 -11.07
CA ALA A 690 11.44 -41.53 -12.11
C ALA A 690 10.22 -42.32 -11.61
N ILE A 691 9.06 -42.07 -12.21
CA ILE A 691 7.75 -42.60 -11.78
C ILE A 691 7.04 -43.22 -12.99
N ASP A 692 6.27 -44.30 -12.79
CA ASP A 692 5.42 -44.86 -13.84
C ASP A 692 4.22 -43.94 -14.13
N THR A 693 4.04 -43.57 -15.39
CA THR A 693 3.04 -42.60 -15.83
C THR A 693 1.94 -43.20 -16.72
N LYS A 694 1.85 -44.54 -16.83
CA LYS A 694 0.93 -45.22 -17.78
C LYS A 694 -0.56 -44.91 -17.55
N GLU A 695 -1.00 -44.76 -16.30
CA GLU A 695 -2.42 -44.54 -15.96
C GLU A 695 -2.81 -43.06 -15.79
N LEU A 696 -1.86 -42.14 -15.95
CA LEU A 696 -2.16 -40.72 -15.87
C LEU A 696 -3.00 -40.27 -17.08
N ASP A 697 -3.82 -39.22 -16.94
CA ASP A 697 -4.66 -38.72 -18.04
C ASP A 697 -3.82 -38.03 -19.12
N ASP A 698 -3.74 -38.60 -20.33
CA ASP A 698 -2.94 -38.08 -21.45
C ASP A 698 -3.37 -36.71 -21.98
N ARG A 699 -4.53 -36.18 -21.54
CA ARG A 699 -4.98 -34.82 -21.88
C ARG A 699 -4.23 -33.73 -21.10
N VAL A 700 -3.56 -34.10 -20.01
CA VAL A 700 -2.78 -33.18 -19.19
C VAL A 700 -1.29 -33.37 -19.48
N PRO A 701 -0.60 -32.32 -19.98
CA PRO A 701 0.83 -32.39 -20.26
C PRO A 701 1.66 -32.67 -19.01
N LEU A 702 2.78 -33.36 -19.20
CA LEU A 702 3.75 -33.69 -18.14
C LEU A 702 5.12 -33.06 -18.42
N LEU A 703 5.63 -32.28 -17.47
CA LEU A 703 7.07 -32.00 -17.34
C LEU A 703 7.74 -33.21 -16.69
N SER A 704 8.44 -34.01 -17.48
CA SER A 704 8.97 -35.31 -17.08
C SER A 704 10.46 -35.22 -16.73
N SER A 705 10.83 -35.73 -15.55
CA SER A 705 12.21 -35.94 -15.12
C SER A 705 12.97 -37.00 -15.93
N VAL A 706 12.25 -37.87 -16.66
CA VAL A 706 12.79 -38.96 -17.51
C VAL A 706 12.43 -38.76 -18.99
N SER A 707 13.29 -39.24 -19.89
CA SER A 707 13.20 -38.95 -21.33
C SER A 707 12.29 -39.91 -22.10
N ILE A 708 12.01 -41.09 -21.54
CA ILE A 708 11.15 -42.10 -22.16
C ILE A 708 9.96 -42.32 -21.23
N VAL A 709 8.83 -41.73 -21.58
CA VAL A 709 7.54 -41.99 -20.93
C VAL A 709 6.54 -42.51 -21.97
N PRO A 710 5.66 -43.46 -21.60
CA PRO A 710 4.65 -44.02 -22.51
C PRO A 710 3.46 -43.05 -22.70
N ARG A 711 3.73 -41.78 -23.04
CA ARG A 711 2.74 -40.70 -23.14
C ARG A 711 3.04 -39.77 -24.31
N LEU A 712 2.00 -39.29 -24.99
CA LEU A 712 2.14 -38.37 -26.12
C LEU A 712 2.42 -36.92 -25.70
N GLN A 713 1.83 -36.46 -24.59
CA GLN A 713 1.96 -35.07 -24.12
C GLN A 713 2.96 -34.96 -22.97
N HIS A 714 4.26 -34.97 -23.29
CA HIS A 714 5.31 -34.73 -22.29
C HIS A 714 6.46 -33.86 -22.82
N VAL A 715 7.05 -33.06 -21.93
CA VAL A 715 8.31 -32.34 -22.17
C VAL A 715 9.36 -32.90 -21.24
N TYR A 716 10.49 -33.31 -21.79
CA TYR A 716 11.62 -33.79 -21.00
C TYR A 716 12.33 -32.61 -20.32
N LEU A 717 12.26 -32.56 -18.99
CA LEU A 717 12.92 -31.60 -18.11
C LEU A 717 13.68 -32.42 -17.05
N PRO A 718 14.93 -32.82 -17.33
CA PRO A 718 15.65 -33.71 -16.42
C PRO A 718 16.02 -33.01 -15.11
N VAL A 719 16.13 -33.78 -14.03
CA VAL A 719 16.50 -33.27 -12.69
C VAL A 719 17.81 -32.50 -12.72
N VAL A 720 18.78 -32.92 -13.55
CA VAL A 720 20.04 -32.19 -13.74
C VAL A 720 19.81 -30.74 -14.20
N SER A 721 18.80 -30.51 -15.04
CA SER A 721 18.39 -29.18 -15.48
C SER A 721 17.67 -28.43 -14.38
N ILE A 722 16.70 -29.06 -13.71
CA ILE A 722 15.96 -28.48 -12.58
C ILE A 722 16.90 -28.04 -11.46
N SER A 723 17.99 -28.77 -11.21
CA SER A 723 18.95 -28.47 -10.14
C SER A 723 19.61 -27.08 -10.26
N PHE A 724 19.54 -26.43 -11.44
CA PHE A 724 19.99 -25.05 -11.61
C PHE A 724 19.02 -23.99 -11.07
N ALA A 725 17.76 -24.35 -10.81
CA ALA A 725 16.81 -23.51 -10.07
C ALA A 725 17.18 -23.38 -8.59
N GLU A 726 17.96 -24.35 -8.07
CA GLU A 726 18.39 -24.43 -6.67
C GLU A 726 19.84 -23.92 -6.48
N ARG A 727 20.35 -23.09 -7.41
CA ARG A 727 21.72 -22.54 -7.38
C ARG A 727 21.70 -21.02 -7.44
N LEU A 728 22.50 -20.40 -6.59
CA LEU A 728 22.77 -18.95 -6.62
C LEU A 728 24.00 -18.62 -7.44
N ARG A 729 25.03 -19.48 -7.38
CA ARG A 729 26.39 -19.12 -7.82
C ARG A 729 26.79 -19.71 -9.18
N ASN A 730 26.08 -20.72 -9.65
CA ASN A 730 26.40 -21.44 -10.87
C ASN A 730 25.26 -21.44 -11.88
N ASN A 731 25.57 -21.18 -13.14
CA ASN A 731 24.62 -21.25 -14.25
C ASN A 731 24.93 -22.42 -15.21
N PRO A 732 23.96 -22.86 -16.05
CA PRO A 732 24.18 -23.98 -16.96
C PRO A 732 25.31 -23.79 -17.98
N THR A 733 25.59 -22.55 -18.42
CA THR A 733 26.58 -22.31 -19.48
C THR A 733 28.02 -22.53 -18.99
N GLU A 734 28.26 -22.59 -17.69
CA GLU A 734 29.55 -23.03 -17.12
C GLU A 734 29.93 -24.46 -17.54
N LEU A 735 28.94 -25.32 -17.80
CA LEU A 735 29.15 -26.69 -18.29
C LEU A 735 29.67 -26.75 -19.74
N LEU A 736 29.58 -25.66 -20.50
CA LEU A 736 30.09 -25.58 -21.87
C LEU A 736 31.61 -25.41 -21.94
N SER A 737 32.22 -24.94 -20.84
CA SER A 737 33.65 -24.70 -20.74
C SER A 737 34.34 -25.82 -19.95
N SER A 738 35.57 -26.15 -20.33
CA SER A 738 36.44 -26.96 -19.46
C SER A 738 36.80 -26.17 -18.21
N ALA A 739 37.18 -26.85 -17.12
CA ALA A 739 37.60 -26.23 -15.87
C ALA A 739 38.85 -25.35 -16.08
N SER A 740 38.64 -24.10 -16.50
CA SER A 740 39.67 -23.16 -16.97
C SER A 740 40.18 -22.21 -15.87
N ARG A 741 39.66 -22.33 -14.63
CA ARG A 741 40.12 -21.53 -13.49
C ARG A 741 41.43 -22.12 -12.93
N PRO A 742 42.39 -21.29 -12.46
CA PRO A 742 43.57 -21.77 -11.76
C PRO A 742 43.12 -22.32 -10.41
N LEU A 743 42.73 -23.58 -10.39
CA LEU A 743 42.54 -24.32 -9.16
C LEU A 743 43.91 -24.49 -8.49
N ILE A 744 43.84 -24.56 -7.16
CA ILE A 744 44.81 -25.21 -6.25
C ILE A 744 45.60 -26.29 -7.01
N ASP A 745 46.92 -26.35 -6.83
CA ASP A 745 47.79 -27.34 -7.48
C ASP A 745 47.11 -28.74 -7.38
N PRO A 746 46.98 -29.50 -8.49
CA PRO A 746 46.37 -30.83 -8.44
C PRO A 746 46.94 -31.77 -7.36
N SER A 747 48.17 -31.54 -6.92
CA SER A 747 48.83 -32.25 -5.82
C SER A 747 48.32 -31.88 -4.41
N GLU A 748 47.68 -30.72 -4.26
CA GLU A 748 47.08 -30.24 -3.01
C GLU A 748 45.60 -30.66 -2.86
N ARG A 749 45.00 -31.26 -3.90
CA ARG A 749 43.64 -31.82 -3.83
C ARG A 749 43.65 -33.22 -3.20
N ARG A 750 42.69 -33.46 -2.30
CA ARG A 750 42.43 -34.76 -1.67
C ARG A 750 41.94 -35.77 -2.71
N PHE A 751 42.02 -37.07 -2.40
CA PHE A 751 41.71 -38.13 -3.36
C PHE A 751 40.25 -38.09 -3.82
N CYS A 752 39.31 -38.39 -2.93
CA CYS A 752 37.92 -38.57 -3.32
C CYS A 752 36.95 -38.13 -2.21
N ALA A 753 35.83 -37.55 -2.61
CA ALA A 753 34.71 -37.24 -1.71
C ALA A 753 33.49 -38.13 -1.99
N TYR A 754 32.76 -38.43 -0.91
CA TYR A 754 31.53 -39.20 -0.91
C TYR A 754 30.48 -38.48 -0.04
N LEU A 755 29.37 -38.01 -0.62
CA LEU A 755 28.37 -37.20 0.07
C LEU A 755 26.97 -37.78 -0.12
N TYR A 756 26.57 -38.69 0.77
CA TYR A 756 25.26 -39.35 0.71
C TYR A 756 24.59 -39.42 2.09
N ALA A 757 23.26 -39.43 2.08
CA ALA A 757 22.42 -39.55 3.27
C ALA A 757 21.53 -40.82 3.28
N ARG A 758 21.47 -41.55 2.16
CA ARG A 758 20.68 -42.78 1.98
C ARG A 758 21.62 -43.98 1.88
N CYS A 759 21.88 -44.61 3.02
CA CYS A 759 22.87 -45.69 3.17
C CYS A 759 22.30 -47.07 2.83
N ASP A 760 21.02 -47.12 2.44
CA ASP A 760 20.29 -48.31 1.97
C ASP A 760 20.61 -48.68 0.51
N ARG A 761 21.59 -48.01 -0.11
CA ARG A 761 21.98 -48.20 -1.52
C ARG A 761 23.31 -48.95 -1.60
N PRO A 762 23.31 -50.29 -1.75
CA PRO A 762 24.50 -51.13 -1.53
C PRO A 762 25.65 -50.81 -2.49
N HIS A 763 25.37 -50.48 -3.76
CA HIS A 763 26.43 -50.13 -4.72
C HIS A 763 27.20 -48.86 -4.32
N ARG A 764 26.56 -47.91 -3.63
CA ARG A 764 27.21 -46.67 -3.17
C ARG A 764 28.16 -46.95 -2.01
N GLU A 765 27.67 -47.68 -1.01
CA GLU A 765 28.49 -48.08 0.14
C GLU A 765 29.66 -48.95 -0.30
N TYR A 766 29.43 -49.87 -1.24
CA TYR A 766 30.47 -50.76 -1.75
C TYR A 766 31.56 -50.01 -2.53
N MET A 767 31.19 -49.06 -3.40
CA MET A 767 32.18 -48.23 -4.10
C MET A 767 33.03 -47.41 -3.12
N LEU A 768 32.41 -46.85 -2.07
CA LEU A 768 33.15 -46.16 -1.02
C LEU A 768 34.15 -47.09 -0.33
N ASP A 769 33.74 -48.30 0.06
CA ASP A 769 34.63 -49.28 0.71
C ASP A 769 35.79 -49.69 -0.20
N LEU A 770 35.53 -49.94 -1.49
CA LEU A 770 36.55 -50.31 -2.48
C LEU A 770 37.62 -49.23 -2.64
N LEU A 771 37.20 -47.98 -2.80
CA LEU A 771 38.12 -46.85 -2.96
C LEU A 771 38.87 -46.55 -1.64
N ASN A 772 38.17 -46.58 -0.50
CA ASN A 772 38.76 -46.27 0.80
C ASN A 772 39.75 -47.33 1.29
N ALA A 773 39.68 -48.56 0.78
CA ALA A 773 40.64 -49.62 1.08
C ALA A 773 42.05 -49.37 0.51
N VAL A 774 42.16 -48.50 -0.50
CA VAL A 774 43.39 -48.25 -1.27
C VAL A 774 43.89 -46.82 -1.13
N GLU A 775 43.00 -45.83 -1.09
CA GLU A 775 43.31 -44.42 -0.85
C GLU A 775 42.19 -43.77 -0.03
N PRO A 776 42.47 -42.93 0.99
CA PRO A 776 41.44 -42.38 1.86
C PRO A 776 40.34 -41.61 1.11
N VAL A 777 39.08 -42.01 1.33
CA VAL A 777 37.89 -41.32 0.82
C VAL A 777 37.16 -40.63 1.96
N ASP A 778 36.86 -39.35 1.75
CA ASP A 778 36.13 -38.57 2.74
C ASP A 778 34.63 -38.74 2.59
N ALA A 779 34.03 -39.40 3.58
CA ALA A 779 32.59 -39.43 3.77
C ALA A 779 32.13 -38.09 4.36
N LEU A 780 31.58 -37.22 3.52
CA LEU A 780 31.10 -35.88 3.87
C LEU A 780 29.61 -35.86 4.27
N GLY A 781 28.91 -36.99 4.11
CA GLY A 781 27.50 -37.17 4.45
C GLY A 781 27.29 -38.14 5.62
N ILE A 782 26.03 -38.53 5.84
CA ILE A 782 25.66 -39.48 6.90
C ILE A 782 26.25 -40.88 6.63
N CYS A 783 26.35 -41.27 5.36
CA CYS A 783 26.78 -42.60 4.97
C CYS A 783 28.31 -42.69 4.90
N ALA A 784 28.87 -43.78 5.44
CA ALA A 784 30.30 -43.93 5.68
C ALA A 784 30.89 -45.28 5.19
N GLY A 785 30.17 -45.99 4.33
CA GLY A 785 30.56 -47.28 3.77
C GLY A 785 29.91 -48.42 4.55
N SER A 786 29.93 -49.62 4.00
CA SER A 786 29.40 -50.82 4.67
C SER A 786 30.29 -51.24 5.84
N SER A 787 31.55 -50.78 5.84
CA SER A 787 32.56 -51.06 6.85
C SER A 787 32.43 -50.21 8.12
N ARG A 788 31.63 -49.13 8.12
CA ARG A 788 31.47 -48.19 9.24
C ARG A 788 29.99 -47.86 9.48
N PRO A 789 29.57 -47.64 10.74
CA PRO A 789 28.20 -47.19 11.00
C PRO A 789 27.97 -45.78 10.44
N PRO A 790 26.73 -45.43 10.04
CA PRO A 790 26.39 -44.08 9.61
C PRO A 790 26.68 -43.04 10.68
N ASP A 791 27.31 -41.93 10.30
CA ASP A 791 27.65 -40.84 11.20
C ASP A 791 26.55 -39.77 11.18
N LYS A 792 25.66 -39.86 12.17
CA LYS A 792 24.54 -38.92 12.33
C LYS A 792 24.96 -37.53 12.84
N SER A 793 26.25 -37.31 13.14
CA SER A 793 26.75 -35.96 13.45
C SER A 793 26.78 -35.07 12.21
N TYR A 794 26.92 -35.66 11.02
CA TYR A 794 26.66 -34.97 9.77
C TYR A 794 25.15 -34.72 9.65
N LYS A 795 24.76 -33.45 9.51
CA LYS A 795 23.41 -33.12 9.08
C LYS A 795 23.21 -33.69 7.67
N ALA A 796 22.01 -34.17 7.35
CA ALA A 796 21.66 -34.53 5.98
C ALA A 796 21.73 -33.26 5.10
N SER A 797 22.93 -32.99 4.58
CA SER A 797 23.28 -31.77 3.84
C SER A 797 22.36 -31.54 2.64
N ARG A 798 21.76 -32.61 2.08
CA ARG A 798 20.75 -32.52 1.01
C ARG A 798 19.49 -31.72 1.34
N TYR A 799 19.21 -31.45 2.62
CA TYR A 799 18.09 -30.59 3.04
C TYR A 799 18.55 -29.16 3.38
N ALA A 800 19.83 -28.84 3.20
CA ALA A 800 20.32 -27.47 3.25
C ALA A 800 19.87 -26.73 1.98
N LYS A 801 19.40 -25.49 2.15
CA LYS A 801 18.74 -24.68 1.11
C LYS A 801 19.59 -24.52 -0.16
N TRP A 802 20.89 -24.34 -0.01
CA TRP A 802 21.86 -24.17 -1.11
C TRP A 802 22.82 -25.35 -1.21
N PHE A 803 22.32 -26.56 -0.95
CA PHE A 803 23.09 -27.80 -0.95
C PHE A 803 23.98 -27.95 -2.18
N ASN A 804 23.45 -27.63 -3.36
CA ASN A 804 24.17 -27.77 -4.62
C ASN A 804 25.42 -26.88 -4.68
N ASP A 805 25.32 -25.62 -4.25
CA ASP A 805 26.45 -24.69 -4.22
C ASP A 805 27.45 -25.02 -3.09
N GLU A 806 26.97 -25.50 -1.94
CA GLU A 806 27.80 -25.99 -0.84
C GLU A 806 28.58 -27.26 -1.23
N ALA A 807 27.92 -28.18 -1.93
CA ALA A 807 28.53 -29.40 -2.47
C ALA A 807 29.62 -29.05 -3.49
N VAL A 808 29.33 -28.18 -4.46
CA VAL A 808 30.32 -27.67 -5.42
C VAL A 808 31.51 -27.04 -4.70
N THR A 809 31.27 -26.22 -3.68
CA THR A 809 32.34 -25.58 -2.89
C THR A 809 33.20 -26.61 -2.16
N SER A 810 32.59 -27.63 -1.56
CA SER A 810 33.29 -28.72 -0.88
C SER A 810 34.12 -29.56 -1.84
N TYR A 811 33.56 -29.89 -3.01
CA TYR A 811 34.19 -30.74 -4.02
C TYR A 811 35.42 -30.12 -4.68
N LYS A 812 35.57 -28.78 -4.66
CA LYS A 812 36.78 -28.11 -5.18
C LYS A 812 38.09 -28.68 -4.61
N ASN A 813 38.06 -29.17 -3.37
CA ASN A 813 39.22 -29.75 -2.69
C ASN A 813 39.54 -31.20 -3.08
N TYR A 814 38.78 -31.83 -3.98
CA TYR A 814 38.88 -33.27 -4.27
C TYR A 814 39.10 -33.58 -5.75
N LYS A 815 40.01 -34.51 -6.07
CA LYS A 815 40.26 -34.95 -7.45
C LYS A 815 39.04 -35.66 -8.04
N PHE A 816 38.41 -36.52 -7.26
CA PHE A 816 37.26 -37.34 -7.66
C PHE A 816 36.07 -37.17 -6.71
N VAL A 817 34.87 -37.45 -7.20
CA VAL A 817 33.65 -37.49 -6.39
C VAL A 817 32.79 -38.66 -6.84
N VAL A 818 32.30 -39.47 -5.90
CA VAL A 818 31.32 -40.53 -6.20
C VAL A 818 29.97 -39.90 -6.53
N ALA A 819 29.48 -40.13 -7.75
CA ALA A 819 28.30 -39.53 -8.36
C ALA A 819 27.30 -40.60 -8.81
N PHE A 820 27.01 -41.57 -7.95
CA PHE A 820 26.07 -42.67 -8.20
C PHE A 820 24.61 -42.24 -8.00
N GLU A 821 23.76 -42.54 -8.97
CA GLU A 821 22.32 -42.27 -8.93
C GLU A 821 21.55 -43.22 -8.02
N ASN A 822 20.31 -42.85 -7.69
CA ASN A 822 19.42 -43.71 -6.88
C ASN A 822 18.84 -44.86 -7.71
N SER A 823 18.66 -44.62 -9.00
CA SER A 823 18.09 -45.54 -9.99
C SER A 823 18.84 -45.38 -11.33
N ALA A 824 18.76 -46.40 -12.18
CA ALA A 824 19.37 -46.43 -13.52
C ALA A 824 18.33 -46.25 -14.64
N GLU A 825 17.15 -45.70 -14.33
CA GLU A 825 16.09 -45.46 -15.31
C GLU A 825 16.58 -44.59 -16.48
N PRO A 826 16.19 -44.91 -17.73
CA PRO A 826 16.49 -44.07 -18.90
C PRO A 826 16.00 -42.64 -18.70
N GLY A 827 16.86 -41.65 -18.93
CA GLY A 827 16.54 -40.24 -18.74
C GLY A 827 16.86 -39.69 -17.34
N TYR A 828 17.09 -40.54 -16.34
CA TYR A 828 17.30 -40.09 -14.97
C TYR A 828 18.77 -39.73 -14.71
N VAL A 829 19.09 -38.45 -14.88
CA VAL A 829 20.39 -37.84 -14.51
C VAL A 829 20.12 -36.61 -13.65
N THR A 830 20.85 -36.50 -12.54
CA THR A 830 20.55 -35.52 -11.49
C THR A 830 21.73 -34.57 -11.21
N GLU A 831 21.61 -33.75 -10.16
CA GLU A 831 22.66 -32.86 -9.65
C GLU A 831 23.98 -33.57 -9.34
N LYS A 832 23.94 -34.89 -9.08
CA LYS A 832 25.10 -35.70 -8.66
C LYS A 832 26.21 -35.71 -9.69
N LEU A 833 25.86 -35.68 -10.98
CA LEU A 833 26.85 -35.61 -12.05
C LEU A 833 27.37 -34.17 -12.23
N VAL A 834 26.51 -33.17 -12.07
CA VAL A 834 26.86 -31.74 -12.31
C VAL A 834 27.67 -31.11 -11.19
N ASN A 835 27.37 -31.38 -9.92
CA ASN A 835 28.09 -30.82 -8.78
C ASN A 835 29.62 -31.03 -8.86
N PRO A 836 30.13 -32.25 -9.12
CA PRO A 836 31.57 -32.45 -9.30
C PRO A 836 32.14 -31.79 -10.56
N LEU A 837 31.40 -31.77 -11.68
CA LEU A 837 31.84 -31.12 -12.92
C LEU A 837 32.04 -29.60 -12.70
N LEU A 838 31.09 -28.93 -12.05
CA LEU A 838 31.19 -27.50 -11.70
C LEU A 838 32.33 -27.23 -10.70
N ALA A 839 32.65 -28.19 -9.84
CA ALA A 839 33.78 -28.10 -8.91
C ALA A 839 35.15 -28.37 -9.57
N GLY A 840 35.17 -28.80 -10.84
CA GLY A 840 36.38 -29.23 -11.55
C GLY A 840 36.93 -30.57 -11.05
N SER A 841 36.13 -31.37 -10.36
CA SER A 841 36.42 -32.76 -9.99
C SER A 841 35.98 -33.72 -11.09
N ILE A 842 36.59 -34.90 -11.17
CA ILE A 842 36.16 -35.97 -12.09
C ILE A 842 35.05 -36.79 -11.39
N PRO A 843 33.83 -36.83 -11.93
CA PRO A 843 32.77 -37.66 -11.37
C PRO A 843 33.06 -39.16 -11.59
N ILE A 844 32.79 -39.98 -10.59
CA ILE A 844 32.75 -41.45 -10.67
C ILE A 844 31.26 -41.82 -10.70
N TYR A 845 30.73 -42.06 -11.89
CA TYR A 845 29.29 -42.13 -12.13
C TYR A 845 28.80 -43.58 -12.24
N LEU A 846 27.60 -43.82 -11.72
CA LEU A 846 26.83 -45.04 -11.98
C LEU A 846 25.34 -44.67 -12.04
N GLY A 847 24.69 -45.03 -13.13
CA GLY A 847 23.29 -44.71 -13.42
C GLY A 847 22.94 -45.23 -14.81
N ASN A 848 22.15 -44.49 -15.59
CA ASN A 848 21.93 -44.82 -17.00
C ASN A 848 23.06 -44.28 -17.90
N SER A 849 24.00 -45.14 -18.32
CA SER A 849 25.15 -44.76 -19.16
C SER A 849 24.75 -44.17 -20.51
N THR A 850 23.67 -44.67 -21.12
CA THR A 850 23.19 -44.16 -22.43
C THR A 850 22.71 -42.71 -22.31
N THR A 851 21.88 -42.39 -21.32
CA THR A 851 21.43 -41.01 -21.10
C THR A 851 22.57 -40.10 -20.67
N ALA A 852 23.44 -40.55 -19.76
CA ALA A 852 24.57 -39.75 -19.29
C ALA A 852 25.51 -39.37 -20.44
N SER A 853 25.80 -40.29 -21.36
CA SER A 853 26.67 -40.04 -22.53
C SER A 853 26.01 -39.18 -23.63
N GLN A 854 24.69 -39.09 -23.67
CA GLN A 854 23.96 -38.18 -24.56
C GLN A 854 24.03 -36.73 -24.07
N LEU A 855 23.87 -36.51 -22.75
CA LEU A 855 23.89 -35.19 -22.12
C LEU A 855 25.32 -34.69 -21.86
N PHE A 856 26.19 -35.54 -21.35
CA PHE A 856 27.54 -35.21 -20.90
C PHE A 856 28.61 -35.94 -21.71
N ASN A 857 29.75 -35.27 -21.88
CA ASN A 857 30.92 -35.82 -22.53
C ASN A 857 31.49 -37.02 -21.76
N PRO A 858 31.51 -38.24 -22.31
CA PRO A 858 32.07 -39.42 -21.63
C PRO A 858 33.56 -39.30 -21.30
N GLY A 859 34.30 -38.36 -21.90
CA GLY A 859 35.68 -38.06 -21.54
C GLY A 859 35.84 -37.27 -20.24
N SER A 860 34.77 -36.66 -19.73
CA SER A 860 34.80 -35.77 -18.55
C SER A 860 34.45 -36.46 -17.23
N TYR A 861 34.03 -37.73 -17.26
CA TYR A 861 33.68 -38.53 -16.09
C TYR A 861 34.06 -40.01 -16.28
N ILE A 862 34.12 -40.75 -15.19
CA ILE A 862 34.35 -42.20 -15.21
C ILE A 862 33.00 -42.88 -15.09
N ASP A 863 32.55 -43.55 -16.15
CA ASP A 863 31.29 -44.29 -16.15
C ASP A 863 31.50 -45.75 -15.71
N CYS A 864 31.09 -46.06 -14.48
CA CYS A 864 31.20 -47.42 -13.96
C CYS A 864 30.28 -48.43 -14.67
N GLY A 865 29.27 -47.99 -15.42
CA GLY A 865 28.39 -48.87 -16.21
C GLY A 865 29.09 -49.54 -17.39
N HIS A 866 30.29 -49.08 -17.77
CA HIS A 866 31.10 -49.70 -18.82
C HIS A 866 32.02 -50.82 -18.32
N PHE A 867 32.07 -51.06 -17.01
CA PHE A 867 32.88 -52.11 -16.40
C PHE A 867 32.01 -53.31 -16.03
N GLU A 868 32.56 -54.53 -16.12
CA GLU A 868 31.83 -55.74 -15.69
C GLU A 868 31.59 -55.74 -14.18
N LYS A 869 32.51 -55.15 -13.40
CA LYS A 869 32.48 -55.11 -11.94
C LYS A 869 32.90 -53.74 -11.40
N LEU A 870 32.39 -53.37 -10.22
CA LEU A 870 32.74 -52.10 -9.58
C LEU A 870 34.20 -52.04 -9.14
N GLU A 871 34.81 -53.20 -8.86
CA GLU A 871 36.22 -53.38 -8.56
C GLU A 871 37.10 -52.94 -9.74
N ASP A 872 36.69 -53.26 -10.97
CA ASP A 872 37.41 -52.85 -12.18
C ASP A 872 37.28 -51.34 -12.39
N CYS A 873 36.10 -50.76 -12.11
CA CYS A 873 35.92 -49.31 -12.11
C CYS A 873 36.83 -48.63 -11.06
N ALA A 874 36.87 -49.16 -9.82
CA ALA A 874 37.71 -48.64 -8.75
C ALA A 874 39.21 -48.75 -9.09
N ALA A 875 39.65 -49.84 -9.72
CA ALA A 875 41.01 -50.00 -10.21
C ALA A 875 41.36 -48.94 -11.28
N PHE A 876 40.43 -48.64 -12.20
CA PHE A 876 40.61 -47.59 -13.19
C PHE A 876 40.67 -46.19 -12.56
N VAL A 877 39.84 -45.90 -11.55
CA VAL A 877 39.92 -44.63 -10.79
C VAL A 877 41.31 -44.44 -10.19
N LEU A 878 41.92 -45.50 -9.65
CA LEU A 878 43.29 -45.46 -9.11
C LEU A 878 44.34 -45.28 -10.21
N GLU A 879 44.16 -45.89 -11.38
CA GLU A 879 45.04 -45.69 -12.53
C GLU A 879 45.04 -44.22 -12.95
N VAL A 880 43.85 -43.62 -13.08
CA VAL A 880 43.70 -42.18 -13.37
C VAL A 880 44.31 -41.33 -12.26
N HIS A 881 44.10 -41.69 -10.98
CA HIS A 881 44.68 -40.95 -9.85
C HIS A 881 46.22 -40.91 -9.88
N LYS A 882 46.86 -42.05 -10.18
CA LYS A 882 48.31 -42.24 -10.21
C LYS A 882 48.97 -41.70 -11.48
N SER A 883 48.18 -41.40 -12.52
CA SER A 883 48.67 -40.87 -13.79
C SER A 883 48.28 -39.40 -13.96
N PRO A 884 49.21 -38.44 -13.73
CA PRO A 884 48.93 -37.02 -13.95
C PRO A 884 48.41 -36.72 -15.35
N ARG A 885 48.91 -37.47 -16.36
CA ARG A 885 48.49 -37.34 -17.75
C ARG A 885 47.01 -37.72 -17.95
N LEU A 886 46.58 -38.89 -17.45
CA LEU A 886 45.19 -39.34 -17.60
C LEU A 886 44.24 -38.42 -16.82
N TYR A 887 44.64 -38.05 -15.59
CA TYR A 887 43.88 -37.12 -14.77
C TYR A 887 43.69 -35.76 -15.47
N ASP A 888 44.77 -35.14 -15.97
CA ASP A 888 44.68 -33.86 -16.67
C ASP A 888 43.93 -33.96 -18.00
N GLN A 889 44.02 -35.10 -18.71
CA GLN A 889 43.26 -35.34 -19.92
C GLN A 889 41.76 -35.30 -19.64
N MET A 890 41.27 -36.10 -18.70
CA MET A 890 39.84 -36.14 -18.36
C MET A 890 39.35 -34.82 -17.78
N ARG A 891 40.13 -34.17 -16.91
CA ARG A 891 39.77 -32.88 -16.30
C ARG A 891 39.64 -31.73 -17.32
N ARG A 892 40.39 -31.78 -18.43
CA ARG A 892 40.35 -30.75 -19.48
C ARG A 892 39.25 -30.97 -20.50
N GLU A 893 38.59 -32.13 -20.50
CA GLU A 893 37.44 -32.37 -21.36
C GLU A 893 36.27 -31.45 -20.96
N PRO A 894 35.63 -30.76 -21.90
CA PRO A 894 34.44 -29.97 -21.59
C PRO A 894 33.29 -30.90 -21.16
N PRO A 895 32.53 -30.57 -20.11
CA PRO A 895 31.42 -31.40 -19.63
C PRO A 895 30.34 -31.66 -20.68
N ILE A 896 30.08 -30.71 -21.58
CA ILE A 896 29.08 -30.81 -22.65
C ILE A 896 29.75 -30.93 -24.01
N ARG A 897 29.29 -31.87 -24.84
CA ARG A 897 29.63 -31.98 -26.28
C ARG A 897 28.44 -31.72 -27.20
N ASN A 898 27.23 -32.12 -26.79
CA ASN A 898 26.02 -31.97 -27.59
C ASN A 898 25.33 -30.64 -27.27
N ILE A 899 25.72 -29.58 -28.00
CA ILE A 899 25.16 -28.23 -27.81
C ILE A 899 23.66 -28.19 -28.12
N THR A 900 23.21 -28.91 -29.15
CA THR A 900 21.78 -28.93 -29.51
C THR A 900 20.92 -29.48 -28.36
N LEU A 901 21.33 -30.60 -27.76
CA LEU A 901 20.59 -31.16 -26.62
C LEU A 901 20.69 -30.24 -25.40
N PHE A 902 21.85 -29.62 -25.16
CA PHE A 902 22.02 -28.62 -24.10
C PHE A 902 21.05 -27.44 -24.25
N ASP A 903 20.97 -26.87 -25.46
CA ASP A 903 20.06 -25.78 -25.82
C ASP A 903 18.58 -26.21 -25.79
N GLU A 904 18.28 -27.50 -25.74
CA GLU A 904 16.93 -28.00 -25.51
C GLU A 904 16.64 -28.15 -24.01
N VAL A 905 17.46 -28.91 -23.27
CA VAL A 905 17.17 -29.27 -21.87
C VAL A 905 17.39 -28.15 -20.86
N PHE A 906 18.28 -27.19 -21.15
CA PHE A 906 18.57 -26.06 -20.25
C PHE A 906 17.93 -24.73 -20.72
N SER A 907 17.15 -24.74 -21.80
CA SER A 907 16.53 -23.52 -22.38
C SER A 907 15.49 -22.81 -21.53
N TRP A 908 15.04 -23.41 -20.42
CA TRP A 908 14.25 -22.66 -19.45
C TRP A 908 15.09 -21.60 -18.74
N HIS A 909 16.40 -21.82 -18.59
CA HIS A 909 17.27 -20.92 -17.83
C HIS A 909 17.70 -19.71 -18.69
N PRO A 910 17.58 -18.46 -18.19
CA PRO A 910 17.81 -17.27 -19.03
C PRO A 910 19.22 -17.09 -19.58
N SER A 911 20.22 -17.76 -19.02
CA SER A 911 21.60 -17.74 -19.56
C SER A 911 21.75 -18.53 -20.86
N VAL A 912 20.78 -19.36 -21.22
CA VAL A 912 20.79 -20.17 -22.43
C VAL A 912 19.94 -19.46 -23.49
N PRO A 913 20.52 -19.01 -24.62
CA PRO A 913 19.82 -18.21 -25.62
C PRO A 913 18.93 -19.08 -26.53
N SER A 914 18.01 -19.85 -25.94
CA SER A 914 17.08 -20.75 -26.63
C SER A 914 15.70 -20.66 -25.97
N ARG A 915 14.64 -20.73 -26.76
CA ARG A 915 13.24 -20.78 -26.30
C ARG A 915 12.61 -22.17 -26.37
N ALA A 916 13.42 -23.20 -26.66
CA ALA A 916 12.91 -24.53 -27.01
C ALA A 916 11.93 -25.12 -25.98
N MET A 917 12.23 -24.99 -24.68
CA MET A 917 11.36 -25.48 -23.61
C MET A 917 10.09 -24.65 -23.46
N ALA A 918 10.20 -23.32 -23.45
CA ALA A 918 9.05 -22.41 -23.40
C ALA A 918 8.08 -22.66 -24.56
N ASP A 919 8.60 -22.77 -25.78
CA ASP A 919 7.78 -23.01 -26.98
C ASP A 919 7.13 -24.40 -26.97
N LYS A 920 7.82 -25.43 -26.45
CA LYS A 920 7.25 -26.78 -26.27
C LYS A 920 6.11 -26.75 -25.24
N VAL A 921 6.32 -26.11 -24.09
CA VAL A 921 5.30 -25.98 -23.02
C VAL A 921 4.09 -25.19 -23.50
N ALA A 922 4.29 -24.04 -24.16
CA ALA A 922 3.20 -23.22 -24.68
C ALA A 922 2.34 -23.97 -25.71
N ARG A 923 2.97 -24.70 -26.64
CA ARG A 923 2.23 -25.55 -27.61
C ARG A 923 1.41 -26.64 -26.91
N MET A 924 1.95 -27.29 -25.88
CA MET A 924 1.22 -28.34 -25.16
C MET A 924 0.04 -27.81 -24.37
N LEU A 925 0.20 -26.64 -23.73
CA LEU A 925 -0.88 -25.99 -22.99
C LEU A 925 -1.86 -25.23 -23.89
N GLN A 926 -1.59 -25.16 -25.20
CA GLN A 926 -2.37 -24.39 -26.17
C GLN A 926 -2.50 -22.92 -25.73
N LEU A 927 -1.37 -22.33 -25.32
CA LEU A 927 -1.28 -20.92 -24.98
C LEU A 927 -1.00 -20.12 -26.25
N ASP A 928 -1.52 -18.89 -26.31
CA ASP A 928 -1.21 -17.95 -27.38
C ASP A 928 0.26 -17.48 -27.23
N ILE A 929 1.06 -17.69 -28.28
CA ILE A 929 2.51 -17.38 -28.34
C ILE A 929 2.72 -16.05 -29.05
#